data_AF-A0A095AKJ8-F1
#
_entry.id   AF-A0A095AKJ8-F1
#
_cell.length_a   1.000
_cell.length_b   1.000
_cell.length_c   1.000
_cell.angle_alpha   90.00
_cell.angle_beta   90.00
_cell.angle_gamma   90.00
#
_symmetry.space_group_name_H-M   'P 1'
#
loop_
_entity.id
_entity.type
_entity.pdbx_description
1 polymer ?
#
loop_
_entity_poly.entity_id
_entity_poly.type
_entity_poly.pdbx_seq_one_letter_code
_entity_poly.pdbx_strand_id
1 'polypeptide(L)'
;MSLDIISLLNSAACDDPSVMVPASQHLTSGTQSGENCDNICSAIASCVFSNNGSLSADGRFLGLIYLKNMVFDCKNRHSVDLNVKKKVEMLFFEYISRGTENSFTNLVENIPRISGLVAELTARYVKNEWLKNDWSDSLWDNLLCWHAWSSLRSGLKAAASFRLPTRRRAFNATVTKLLPSVINCFKSATTNLEVNIDPCIKLSKLLYSCFNLVGKIDVALVNKTEIYEDAFAVALLALELAFQSMLDAEKFPLMFVFRRRISKLLFALFLSCPSETRDCVIEHILDRILIIVSYSGDVQSNYKDACAVKWLLGIAYGVLCCKSPKYGGQVDLTEHGKRKLALWMSQPYQLPSGQISNKWTYFMMSLFEHWFILTPNELQFFTSDPEGCLSSGGISSISVGHDSKANSVYADLNSIWNVDNQASELCVCNIETIMGISDSSQHMLTPHPCRQLTELIFTIFCRLYEEADPVLYEIVQSVNPGTNKPYIFEAIMRFVQLCLPYFGTKANWITLAEQLIADGLAVGNSIQDRIGSQPMENEITSVTILTRTLSLLSRYSVQCIAPGDVEFSSLKPNCNDALSHINRFLNRPSNWDQNVFQKQLMMCIRLAAAYSLTWLLEVSVFPEDVLVLHAENVLNGTLFLIQDVKECETQIYMLTLLGKLIHKIDLITYPQFITPILNTLNHLWSFGGLSAALRASILNTVCLLITEFNGFNECSSLLPEFNTLIHSSVINLIQISLYQAEENQINGSEALFEPAVCLWASLVEGLNSAWSPDLINLMPILVGDSVHLTKAGGDLSVSTSLKRPLLGRVDSGEQADLVFRIAYGTLRLAHKAGNDILHNFICQWSEPFWISMLVVSLNWNNSLGEQVNLEDLYSQASSCINDENKTDEESKYSTVETNFYHPSFRSCFTYTLQLVRKFSDNNNPPNLYSLLQGYHNSIGQQCCSTLDELRNLLISPIRRWLGRVDSLPSYIDRRCIAVAAITCFRQGIQSYNINDHQLLDVKYLEDLAVNDSWHAQWLEPVINLIIQVLYDEDEVFTEDENIQFYHFYPIGISTLNNLKHRLRNELNLWQDQVGCPTIADALIKCHVDPALRVQLECQLNQSE
;
A
#
# COMPACT_ATOMS: atom_id res chain seq x y z
N MET A 1 4.78 -56.10 -5.13
CA MET A 1 5.76 -55.71 -6.17
C MET A 1 6.52 -54.52 -5.64
N SER A 2 7.85 -54.59 -5.55
CA SER A 2 8.67 -53.42 -5.21
C SER A 2 8.62 -52.44 -6.38
N LEU A 3 7.96 -51.30 -6.20
CA LEU A 3 8.04 -50.20 -7.17
C LEU A 3 9.52 -49.83 -7.37
N ASP A 4 10.00 -49.84 -8.61
CA ASP A 4 11.29 -49.23 -8.93
C ASP A 4 11.10 -47.72 -9.03
N ILE A 5 11.35 -47.04 -7.91
CA ILE A 5 11.11 -45.60 -7.77
C ILE A 5 12.06 -44.78 -8.65
N ILE A 6 13.27 -45.28 -8.93
CA ILE A 6 14.24 -44.54 -9.75
C ILE A 6 13.76 -44.45 -11.19
N SER A 7 13.36 -45.58 -11.80
CA SER A 7 12.81 -45.55 -13.16
C SER A 7 11.52 -44.73 -13.21
N LEU A 8 10.66 -44.83 -12.20
CA LEU A 8 9.41 -44.09 -12.16
C LEU A 8 9.61 -42.56 -12.06
N LEU A 9 10.55 -42.08 -11.24
CA LEU A 9 10.88 -40.65 -11.14
C LEU A 9 11.53 -40.11 -12.41
N ASN A 10 12.44 -40.89 -13.02
CA ASN A 10 13.05 -40.50 -14.30
C ASN A 10 12.01 -40.46 -15.43
N SER A 11 11.08 -41.42 -15.47
CA SER A 11 9.98 -41.45 -16.44
C SER A 11 8.99 -40.31 -16.25
N ALA A 12 8.68 -39.94 -14.99
CA ALA A 12 7.80 -38.81 -14.69
C ALA A 12 8.45 -37.44 -14.93
N ALA A 13 9.78 -37.38 -14.99
CA ALA A 13 10.55 -36.19 -15.35
C ALA A 13 10.99 -36.17 -16.82
N CYS A 14 10.46 -37.08 -17.65
CA CYS A 14 10.79 -37.17 -19.08
C CYS A 14 9.99 -36.15 -19.91
N ASP A 15 10.60 -35.63 -20.98
CA ASP A 15 9.95 -34.68 -21.90
C ASP A 15 8.87 -35.32 -22.79
N ASP A 16 8.78 -36.65 -22.85
CA ASP A 16 7.78 -37.38 -23.63
C ASP A 16 6.45 -37.51 -22.86
N PRO A 17 5.36 -36.84 -23.29
CA PRO A 17 4.07 -36.90 -22.60
C PRO A 17 3.49 -38.32 -22.48
N SER A 18 3.81 -39.20 -23.42
CA SER A 18 3.31 -40.59 -23.43
C SER A 18 3.91 -41.46 -22.31
N VAL A 19 5.09 -41.08 -21.81
CA VAL A 19 5.79 -41.73 -20.69
C VAL A 19 5.56 -40.97 -19.39
N MET A 20 5.58 -39.63 -19.45
CA MET A 20 5.45 -38.72 -18.31
C MET A 20 4.08 -38.83 -17.64
N VAL A 21 2.98 -38.80 -18.41
CA VAL A 21 1.61 -38.77 -17.86
C VAL A 21 1.28 -40.05 -17.07
N PRO A 22 1.49 -41.27 -17.60
CA PRO A 22 1.23 -42.50 -16.84
C PRO A 22 2.11 -42.63 -15.60
N ALA A 23 3.40 -42.26 -15.69
CA ALA A 23 4.33 -42.30 -14.57
C ALA A 23 3.93 -41.33 -13.44
N SER A 24 3.50 -40.11 -13.80
CA SER A 24 3.04 -39.09 -12.85
C SER A 24 1.72 -39.49 -12.16
N GLN A 25 0.79 -40.09 -12.90
CA GLN A 25 -0.45 -40.65 -12.33
C GLN A 25 -0.16 -41.80 -11.35
N HIS A 26 0.82 -42.65 -11.67
CA HIS A 26 1.24 -43.74 -10.80
C HIS A 26 1.95 -43.25 -9.52
N LEU A 27 2.75 -42.17 -9.61
CA LEU A 27 3.33 -41.51 -8.44
C LEU A 27 2.26 -40.83 -7.58
N THR A 28 1.31 -40.13 -8.20
CA THR A 28 0.24 -39.42 -7.48
C THR A 28 -0.67 -40.40 -6.73
N SER A 29 -1.09 -41.48 -7.39
CA SER A 29 -1.88 -42.54 -6.76
C SER A 29 -1.13 -43.24 -5.63
N GLY A 30 0.17 -43.53 -5.82
CA GLY A 30 1.02 -44.12 -4.78
C GLY A 30 1.17 -43.21 -3.55
N THR A 31 1.32 -41.90 -3.76
CA THR A 31 1.53 -40.93 -2.67
C THR A 31 0.25 -40.50 -1.95
N GLN A 32 -0.93 -40.65 -2.57
CA GLN A 32 -2.25 -40.38 -1.97
C GLN A 32 -2.92 -41.60 -1.30
N SER A 33 -2.46 -42.82 -1.60
CA SER A 33 -2.99 -44.04 -0.98
C SER A 33 -2.51 -44.23 0.47
N GLY A 34 -3.44 -44.30 1.43
CA GLY A 34 -3.12 -44.37 2.86
C GLY A 34 -2.40 -45.65 3.31
N GLU A 35 -2.46 -46.74 2.54
CA GLU A 35 -1.94 -48.06 2.96
C GLU A 35 -0.45 -48.30 2.66
N ASN A 36 0.20 -47.50 1.80
CA ASN A 36 1.62 -47.67 1.40
C ASN A 36 2.46 -46.37 1.44
N CYS A 37 1.89 -45.29 1.97
CA CYS A 37 2.50 -43.95 1.98
C CYS A 37 3.89 -43.95 2.64
N ASP A 38 4.06 -44.65 3.76
CA ASP A 38 5.31 -44.75 4.53
C ASP A 38 6.45 -45.42 3.76
N ASN A 39 6.15 -46.55 3.10
CA ASN A 39 7.12 -47.31 2.32
C ASN A 39 7.58 -46.51 1.10
N ILE A 40 6.64 -45.84 0.42
CA ILE A 40 6.92 -44.99 -0.73
C ILE A 40 7.75 -43.77 -0.30
N CYS A 41 7.38 -43.11 0.81
CA CYS A 41 8.12 -41.98 1.35
C CYS A 41 9.57 -42.37 1.69
N SER A 42 9.78 -43.47 2.42
CA SER A 42 11.13 -43.95 2.77
C SER A 42 11.94 -44.33 1.53
N ALA A 43 11.31 -44.88 0.50
CA ALA A 43 12.00 -45.32 -0.70
C ALA A 43 12.36 -44.13 -1.62
N ILE A 44 11.47 -43.15 -1.79
CA ILE A 44 11.80 -41.88 -2.48
C ILE A 44 12.96 -41.18 -1.76
N ALA A 45 12.92 -41.06 -0.43
CA ALA A 45 13.99 -40.43 0.35
C ALA A 45 15.34 -41.14 0.17
N SER A 46 15.34 -42.47 0.20
CA SER A 46 16.57 -43.26 0.02
C SER A 46 17.15 -43.10 -1.39
N CYS A 47 16.30 -42.98 -2.41
CA CYS A 47 16.75 -42.76 -3.79
C CYS A 47 17.26 -41.32 -4.01
N VAL A 48 16.48 -40.32 -3.61
CA VAL A 48 16.74 -38.89 -3.85
C VAL A 48 18.02 -38.42 -3.12
N PHE A 49 18.20 -38.86 -1.88
CA PHE A 49 19.35 -38.49 -1.04
C PHE A 49 20.59 -39.39 -1.25
N SER A 50 20.51 -40.37 -2.14
CA SER A 50 21.67 -41.17 -2.54
C SER A 50 22.47 -40.51 -3.67
N ASN A 51 23.79 -40.71 -3.66
CA ASN A 51 24.68 -40.33 -4.77
C ASN A 51 24.61 -41.32 -5.95
N ASN A 52 23.50 -42.05 -6.09
CA ASN A 52 23.37 -43.06 -7.12
C ASN A 52 23.20 -42.39 -8.49
N GLY A 53 24.14 -42.64 -9.41
CA GLY A 53 24.16 -42.01 -10.75
C GLY A 53 23.04 -42.45 -11.68
N SER A 54 22.14 -43.32 -11.22
CA SER A 54 20.98 -43.82 -11.95
C SER A 54 19.76 -42.87 -11.90
N LEU A 55 19.70 -41.94 -10.93
CA LEU A 55 18.64 -40.93 -10.84
C LEU A 55 19.09 -39.65 -11.56
N SER A 56 18.28 -39.18 -12.52
CA SER A 56 18.55 -37.93 -13.25
C SER A 56 18.39 -36.70 -12.34
N ALA A 57 18.93 -35.55 -12.76
CA ALA A 57 18.77 -34.30 -12.02
C ALA A 57 17.29 -33.88 -11.91
N ASP A 58 16.52 -34.01 -13.00
CA ASP A 58 15.09 -33.69 -13.02
C ASP A 58 14.26 -34.72 -12.23
N GLY A 59 14.63 -36.01 -12.29
CA GLY A 59 14.03 -37.05 -11.45
C GLY A 59 14.28 -36.81 -9.95
N ARG A 60 15.48 -36.34 -9.59
CA ARG A 60 15.82 -35.92 -8.22
C ARG A 60 15.03 -34.67 -7.80
N PHE A 61 14.92 -33.67 -8.67
CA PHE A 61 14.11 -32.47 -8.43
C PHE A 61 12.65 -32.82 -8.17
N LEU A 62 12.04 -33.64 -9.03
CA LEU A 62 10.67 -34.12 -8.87
C LEU A 62 10.50 -34.92 -7.57
N GLY A 63 11.45 -35.81 -7.26
CA GLY A 63 11.45 -36.59 -6.02
C GLY A 63 11.47 -35.71 -4.75
N LEU A 64 12.24 -34.62 -4.76
CA LEU A 64 12.26 -33.65 -3.65
C LEU A 64 10.90 -32.95 -3.48
N ILE A 65 10.20 -32.63 -4.57
CA ILE A 65 8.85 -32.03 -4.52
C ILE A 65 7.86 -33.00 -3.87
N TYR A 66 7.87 -34.28 -4.28
CA TYR A 66 7.01 -35.29 -3.67
C TYR A 66 7.32 -35.48 -2.18
N LEU A 67 8.60 -35.57 -1.80
CA LEU A 67 8.98 -35.64 -0.37
C LEU A 67 8.49 -34.43 0.42
N LYS A 68 8.65 -33.22 -0.14
CA LYS A 68 8.16 -31.98 0.48
C LYS A 68 6.66 -32.05 0.77
N ASN A 69 5.87 -32.47 -0.22
CA ASN A 69 4.42 -32.52 -0.11
C ASN A 69 3.96 -33.64 0.83
N MET A 70 4.60 -34.82 0.80
CA MET A 70 4.26 -35.94 1.68
C MET A 70 4.58 -35.65 3.14
N VAL A 71 5.71 -35.01 3.44
CA VAL A 71 6.17 -34.80 4.82
C VAL A 71 5.52 -33.57 5.46
N PHE A 72 5.22 -32.51 4.69
CA PHE A 72 4.87 -31.21 5.25
C PHE A 72 3.51 -30.61 4.83
N ASP A 73 2.77 -31.18 3.89
CA ASP A 73 1.44 -30.67 3.49
C ASP A 73 0.36 -31.05 4.53
N CYS A 74 -0.52 -30.11 4.87
CA CYS A 74 -1.56 -30.24 5.91
C CYS A 74 -2.57 -31.34 5.60
N LYS A 75 -2.85 -31.58 4.30
CA LYS A 75 -3.76 -32.64 3.85
C LYS A 75 -3.21 -34.05 4.10
N ASN A 76 -1.88 -34.21 4.10
CA ASN A 76 -1.18 -35.50 4.22
C ASN A 76 -0.39 -35.67 5.53
N ARG A 77 -0.29 -34.62 6.37
CA ARG A 77 0.55 -34.64 7.59
C ARG A 77 0.23 -35.79 8.55
N HIS A 78 -1.02 -36.22 8.58
CA HIS A 78 -1.53 -37.29 9.46
C HIS A 78 -1.35 -38.71 8.89
N SER A 79 -0.84 -38.88 7.66
CA SER A 79 -0.70 -40.21 7.02
C SER A 79 0.67 -40.88 7.15
N VAL A 80 1.74 -40.11 7.46
CA VAL A 80 3.12 -40.64 7.52
C VAL A 80 3.60 -40.84 8.96
N ASP A 81 4.10 -42.04 9.27
CA ASP A 81 4.59 -42.46 10.59
C ASP A 81 5.80 -41.64 11.06
N LEU A 82 5.90 -41.47 12.39
CA LEU A 82 6.96 -40.68 13.02
C LEU A 82 8.36 -41.29 12.77
N ASN A 83 8.49 -42.61 12.71
CA ASN A 83 9.79 -43.26 12.48
C ASN A 83 10.27 -43.04 11.05
N VAL A 84 9.35 -43.02 10.08
CA VAL A 84 9.66 -42.71 8.69
C VAL A 84 10.12 -41.26 8.57
N LYS A 85 9.42 -40.32 9.22
CA LYS A 85 9.83 -38.90 9.27
C LYS A 85 11.26 -38.74 9.83
N LYS A 86 11.57 -39.38 10.95
CA LYS A 86 12.94 -39.37 11.52
C LYS A 86 13.99 -39.97 10.59
N LYS A 87 13.65 -41.04 9.88
CA LYS A 87 14.56 -41.66 8.89
C LYS A 87 14.81 -40.74 7.71
N VAL A 88 13.78 -40.09 7.18
CA VAL A 88 13.90 -39.11 6.07
C VAL A 88 14.74 -37.91 6.51
N GLU A 89 14.52 -37.42 7.73
CA GLU A 89 15.32 -36.35 8.34
C GLU A 89 16.82 -36.71 8.42
N MET A 90 17.15 -37.89 8.95
CA MET A 90 18.55 -38.34 9.02
C MET A 90 19.20 -38.43 7.64
N LEU A 91 18.51 -39.03 6.66
CA LEU A 91 19.02 -39.15 5.29
C LEU A 91 19.21 -37.79 4.62
N PHE A 92 18.32 -36.83 4.90
CA PHE A 92 18.41 -35.48 4.36
C PHE A 92 19.63 -34.72 4.89
N PHE A 93 19.87 -34.72 6.20
CA PHE A 93 21.04 -34.05 6.75
C PHE A 93 22.35 -34.78 6.43
N GLU A 94 22.35 -36.11 6.32
CA GLU A 94 23.49 -36.86 5.81
C GLU A 94 23.82 -36.44 4.36
N TYR A 95 22.80 -36.26 3.51
CA TYR A 95 22.98 -35.78 2.14
C TYR A 95 23.64 -34.40 2.09
N ILE A 96 23.19 -33.44 2.89
CA ILE A 96 23.83 -32.11 2.99
C ILE A 96 25.28 -32.23 3.48
N SER A 97 25.53 -33.04 4.52
CA SER A 97 26.86 -33.18 5.12
C SER A 97 27.91 -33.70 4.14
N ARG A 98 27.53 -34.64 3.26
CA ARG A 98 28.39 -35.20 2.21
C ARG A 98 28.75 -34.19 1.13
N GLY A 99 28.04 -33.08 1.03
CA GLY A 99 28.32 -32.00 0.08
C GLY A 99 29.46 -31.06 0.49
N THR A 100 29.97 -31.17 1.72
CA THR A 100 30.95 -30.21 2.27
C THR A 100 32.28 -30.25 1.52
N GLU A 101 32.77 -29.08 1.09
CA GLU A 101 34.10 -28.90 0.49
C GLU A 101 35.01 -27.98 1.32
N ASN A 102 36.32 -28.05 1.05
CA ASN A 102 37.35 -27.22 1.71
C ASN A 102 37.30 -25.74 1.29
N SER A 103 36.61 -25.39 0.21
CA SER A 103 36.50 -24.05 -0.38
C SER A 103 35.34 -23.21 0.15
N PHE A 104 34.89 -23.44 1.38
CA PHE A 104 33.70 -22.79 1.96
C PHE A 104 32.41 -23.01 1.12
N THR A 105 32.36 -24.09 0.35
CA THR A 105 31.25 -24.45 -0.53
C THR A 105 30.60 -25.75 -0.09
N ASN A 106 29.32 -25.91 -0.45
CA ASN A 106 28.59 -27.17 -0.34
C ASN A 106 28.06 -27.56 -1.73
N LEU A 107 28.50 -28.70 -2.24
CA LEU A 107 28.14 -29.20 -3.58
C LEU A 107 26.64 -29.41 -3.74
N VAL A 108 25.93 -29.84 -2.70
CA VAL A 108 24.48 -30.06 -2.75
C VAL A 108 23.74 -28.73 -2.98
N GLU A 109 24.19 -27.67 -2.32
CA GLU A 109 23.63 -26.32 -2.50
C GLU A 109 24.08 -25.63 -3.80
N ASN A 110 25.04 -26.21 -4.52
CA ASN A 110 25.50 -25.70 -5.82
C ASN A 110 24.79 -26.36 -7.00
N ILE A 111 23.96 -27.38 -6.78
CA ILE A 111 23.20 -28.01 -7.87
C ILE A 111 22.04 -27.09 -8.28
N PRO A 112 21.97 -26.62 -9.55
CA PRO A 112 20.89 -25.77 -10.04
C PRO A 112 19.51 -26.40 -9.80
N ARG A 113 18.49 -25.58 -9.48
CA ARG A 113 17.10 -25.98 -9.14
C ARG A 113 16.93 -26.82 -7.85
N ILE A 114 17.92 -27.61 -7.46
CA ILE A 114 17.90 -28.42 -6.23
C ILE A 114 18.19 -27.56 -4.99
N SER A 115 19.13 -26.63 -5.09
CA SER A 115 19.55 -25.74 -3.99
C SER A 115 18.39 -25.07 -3.26
N GLY A 116 17.45 -24.48 -4.01
CA GLY A 116 16.26 -23.83 -3.44
C GLY A 116 15.36 -24.77 -2.66
N LEU A 117 15.14 -26.00 -3.18
CA LEU A 117 14.34 -27.02 -2.51
C LEU A 117 15.02 -27.57 -1.25
N VAL A 118 16.35 -27.74 -1.27
CA VAL A 118 17.11 -28.16 -0.07
C VAL A 118 17.01 -27.10 1.04
N ALA A 119 17.14 -25.83 0.67
CA ALA A 119 16.96 -24.74 1.63
C ALA A 119 15.51 -24.64 2.13
N GLU A 120 14.51 -24.85 1.27
CA GLU A 120 13.08 -24.89 1.65
C GLU A 120 12.77 -26.05 2.60
N LEU A 121 13.28 -27.26 2.32
CA LEU A 121 13.12 -28.42 3.18
C LEU A 121 13.72 -28.17 4.56
N THR A 122 14.92 -27.59 4.63
CA THR A 122 15.55 -27.19 5.90
C THR A 122 14.67 -26.21 6.67
N ALA A 123 14.13 -25.18 6.00
CA ALA A 123 13.20 -24.22 6.61
C ALA A 123 11.92 -24.89 7.14
N ARG A 124 11.34 -25.85 6.40
CA ARG A 124 10.14 -26.58 6.84
C ARG A 124 10.42 -27.50 8.03
N TYR A 125 11.57 -28.16 8.07
CA TYR A 125 12.00 -28.93 9.23
C TYR A 125 12.16 -28.05 10.46
N VAL A 126 12.85 -26.90 10.34
CA VAL A 126 13.00 -25.95 11.46
C VAL A 126 11.63 -25.44 11.93
N LYS A 127 10.75 -25.02 11.01
CA LYS A 127 9.41 -24.49 11.37
C LYS A 127 8.55 -25.52 12.11
N ASN A 128 8.67 -26.79 11.74
CA ASN A 128 7.79 -27.86 12.25
C ASN A 128 8.34 -28.58 13.47
N GLU A 129 9.65 -28.86 13.54
CA GLU A 129 10.26 -29.79 14.51
C GLU A 129 11.19 -29.09 15.51
N TRP A 130 11.83 -27.97 15.18
CA TRP A 130 12.77 -27.32 16.11
C TRP A 130 12.05 -26.83 17.37
N LEU A 131 12.66 -27.11 18.55
CA LEU A 131 12.12 -26.93 19.90
C LEU A 131 10.93 -27.85 20.26
N LYS A 132 10.70 -28.92 19.49
CA LYS A 132 9.82 -30.05 19.85
C LYS A 132 10.66 -31.32 20.00
N ASN A 133 10.20 -32.28 20.81
CA ASN A 133 10.68 -33.67 20.83
C ASN A 133 12.23 -33.85 20.77
N ASP A 134 12.97 -33.17 21.66
CA ASP A 134 14.43 -33.31 21.81
C ASP A 134 15.29 -32.95 20.58
N TRP A 135 14.76 -32.18 19.63
CA TRP A 135 15.55 -31.65 18.51
C TRP A 135 16.72 -30.77 19.01
N SER A 136 17.96 -31.19 18.73
CA SER A 136 19.17 -30.61 19.31
C SER A 136 19.66 -29.35 18.59
N ASP A 137 20.12 -28.37 19.36
CA ASP A 137 20.74 -27.14 18.82
C ASP A 137 22.03 -27.40 18.02
N SER A 138 22.57 -28.62 18.01
CA SER A 138 23.73 -29.03 17.21
C SER A 138 23.50 -28.96 15.70
N LEU A 139 22.24 -28.94 15.23
CA LEU A 139 21.93 -28.76 13.81
C LEU A 139 22.56 -27.48 13.25
N TRP A 140 22.49 -26.40 14.02
CA TRP A 140 22.98 -25.09 13.60
C TRP A 140 24.50 -25.08 13.41
N ASP A 141 25.23 -25.67 14.36
CA ASP A 141 26.69 -25.82 14.29
C ASP A 141 27.08 -26.75 13.12
N ASN A 142 26.32 -27.83 12.89
CA ASN A 142 26.56 -28.75 11.78
C ASN A 142 26.39 -28.08 10.41
N LEU A 143 25.30 -27.33 10.20
CA LEU A 143 25.07 -26.62 8.93
C LEU A 143 26.18 -25.59 8.65
N LEU A 144 26.71 -24.96 9.70
CA LEU A 144 27.85 -24.05 9.61
C LEU A 144 29.13 -24.80 9.21
N CYS A 145 29.44 -25.93 9.89
CA CYS A 145 30.59 -26.77 9.56
C CYS A 145 30.52 -27.39 8.16
N TRP A 146 29.31 -27.64 7.64
CA TRP A 146 29.09 -28.18 6.30
C TRP A 146 29.06 -27.12 5.19
N HIS A 147 29.29 -25.85 5.53
CA HIS A 147 29.21 -24.72 4.61
C HIS A 147 27.86 -24.63 3.86
N ALA A 148 26.78 -25.09 4.49
CA ALA A 148 25.42 -25.12 3.93
C ALA A 148 24.71 -23.78 4.15
N TRP A 149 25.25 -22.72 3.55
CA TRP A 149 24.88 -21.33 3.81
C TRP A 149 23.41 -21.01 3.46
N SER A 150 22.90 -21.55 2.35
CA SER A 150 21.52 -21.30 1.92
C SER A 150 20.52 -21.98 2.86
N SER A 151 20.81 -23.22 3.27
CA SER A 151 20.01 -24.00 4.21
C SER A 151 20.03 -23.38 5.60
N LEU A 152 21.20 -22.95 6.08
CA LEU A 152 21.34 -22.23 7.35
C LEU A 152 20.52 -20.94 7.34
N ARG A 153 20.64 -20.13 6.27
CA ARG A 153 19.88 -18.88 6.12
C ARG A 153 18.37 -19.11 6.11
N SER A 154 17.89 -20.06 5.32
CA SER A 154 16.45 -20.37 5.23
C SER A 154 15.91 -20.97 6.53
N GLY A 155 16.70 -21.81 7.20
CA GLY A 155 16.40 -22.29 8.55
C GLY A 155 16.25 -21.15 9.55
N LEU A 156 17.18 -20.20 9.58
CA LEU A 156 17.10 -19.02 10.47
C LEU A 156 15.90 -18.12 10.13
N LYS A 157 15.59 -17.89 8.85
CA LYS A 157 14.36 -17.17 8.44
C LYS A 157 13.09 -17.87 8.95
N ALA A 158 13.03 -19.21 8.85
CA ALA A 158 11.90 -19.98 9.35
C ALA A 158 11.77 -19.89 10.88
N ALA A 159 12.89 -20.02 11.59
CA ALA A 159 12.96 -19.83 13.05
C ALA A 159 12.49 -18.42 13.46
N ALA A 160 12.89 -17.40 12.70
CA ALA A 160 12.48 -16.02 12.91
C ALA A 160 11.00 -15.75 12.58
N SER A 161 10.22 -16.71 12.10
CA SER A 161 8.77 -16.57 11.93
C SER A 161 7.97 -16.90 13.20
N PHE A 162 8.61 -17.47 14.22
CA PHE A 162 7.92 -17.85 15.45
C PHE A 162 7.44 -16.65 16.25
N ARG A 163 6.16 -16.66 16.66
CA ARG A 163 5.56 -15.58 17.45
C ARG A 163 5.64 -15.82 18.97
N LEU A 164 5.90 -17.05 19.42
CA LEU A 164 5.96 -17.40 20.84
C LEU A 164 7.24 -16.85 21.52
N PRO A 165 7.14 -16.14 22.66
CA PRO A 165 8.30 -15.53 23.33
C PRO A 165 9.43 -16.50 23.69
N THR A 166 9.11 -17.73 24.11
CA THR A 166 10.13 -18.75 24.45
C THR A 166 10.94 -19.18 23.23
N ARG A 167 10.28 -19.35 22.08
CA ARG A 167 10.96 -19.71 20.82
C ARG A 167 11.77 -18.56 20.26
N ARG A 168 11.29 -17.32 20.43
CA ARG A 168 12.05 -16.11 20.11
C ARG A 168 13.32 -15.98 20.92
N ARG A 169 13.28 -16.25 22.23
CA ARG A 169 14.47 -16.27 23.09
C ARG A 169 15.48 -17.34 22.65
N ALA A 170 15.03 -18.55 22.33
CA ALA A 170 15.90 -19.60 21.81
C ALA A 170 16.55 -19.20 20.47
N PHE A 171 15.78 -18.62 19.55
CA PHE A 171 16.29 -18.08 18.28
C PHE A 171 17.37 -17.02 18.49
N ASN A 172 17.13 -16.04 19.35
CA ASN A 172 18.12 -15.00 19.63
C ASN A 172 19.41 -15.58 20.22
N ALA A 173 19.31 -16.57 21.11
CA ALA A 173 20.47 -17.26 21.68
C ALA A 173 21.26 -18.04 20.60
N THR A 174 20.57 -18.75 19.70
CA THR A 174 21.18 -19.45 18.58
C THR A 174 21.94 -18.48 17.67
N VAL A 175 21.32 -17.37 17.25
CA VAL A 175 21.98 -16.39 16.37
C VAL A 175 23.19 -15.75 17.06
N THR A 176 23.07 -15.42 18.34
CA THR A 176 24.18 -14.85 19.14
C THR A 176 25.38 -15.81 19.17
N LYS A 177 25.14 -17.11 19.32
CA LYS A 177 26.19 -18.14 19.32
C LYS A 177 26.85 -18.30 17.95
N LEU A 178 26.08 -18.24 16.86
CA LEU A 178 26.57 -18.49 15.50
C LEU A 178 27.36 -17.31 14.92
N LEU A 179 26.96 -16.08 15.24
CA LEU A 179 27.48 -14.86 14.61
C LEU A 179 29.02 -14.77 14.59
N PRO A 180 29.76 -14.97 15.70
CA PRO A 180 31.22 -14.91 15.69
C PRO A 180 31.86 -15.90 14.70
N SER A 181 31.34 -17.12 14.63
CA SER A 181 31.83 -18.14 13.69
C SER A 181 31.53 -17.78 12.24
N VAL A 182 30.33 -17.25 11.94
CA VAL A 182 29.98 -16.81 10.58
C VAL A 182 30.84 -15.62 10.14
N ILE A 183 31.09 -14.65 11.03
CA ILE A 183 31.96 -13.50 10.75
C ILE A 183 33.39 -13.96 10.45
N ASN A 184 33.91 -14.92 11.22
CA ASN A 184 35.23 -15.51 10.98
C ASN A 184 35.30 -16.26 9.65
N CYS A 185 34.29 -17.07 9.31
CA CYS A 185 34.20 -17.71 7.99
C CYS A 185 34.19 -16.69 6.86
N PHE A 186 33.43 -15.60 7.02
CA PHE A 186 33.38 -14.52 6.03
C PHE A 186 34.73 -13.81 5.88
N LYS A 187 35.41 -13.53 7.00
CA LYS A 187 36.77 -12.97 7.00
C LYS A 187 37.75 -13.87 6.26
N SER A 188 37.77 -15.17 6.58
CA SER A 188 38.65 -16.13 5.93
C SER A 188 38.36 -16.27 4.44
N ALA A 189 37.09 -16.37 4.04
CA ALA A 189 36.70 -16.43 2.63
C ALA A 189 37.14 -15.18 1.84
N THR A 190 37.01 -14.00 2.45
CA THR A 190 37.35 -12.70 1.83
C THR A 190 38.85 -12.54 1.53
N THR A 191 39.73 -13.25 2.25
CA THR A 191 41.19 -13.19 1.99
C THR A 191 41.59 -13.66 0.59
N ASN A 192 40.78 -14.52 -0.04
CA ASN A 192 40.94 -14.95 -1.42
C ASN A 192 39.62 -14.78 -2.18
N LEU A 193 39.23 -13.50 -2.35
CA LEU A 193 37.94 -13.12 -2.92
C LEU A 193 37.70 -13.69 -4.33
N GLU A 194 38.74 -13.79 -5.16
CA GLU A 194 38.61 -14.27 -6.55
C GLU A 194 38.07 -15.71 -6.62
N VAL A 195 38.57 -16.60 -5.75
CA VAL A 195 38.14 -18.00 -5.69
C VAL A 195 36.83 -18.14 -4.93
N ASN A 196 36.64 -17.35 -3.87
CA ASN A 196 35.55 -17.52 -2.91
C ASN A 196 34.40 -16.52 -3.11
N ILE A 197 34.24 -15.93 -4.29
CA ILE A 197 33.23 -14.88 -4.52
C ILE A 197 31.80 -15.37 -4.25
N ASP A 198 31.45 -16.59 -4.69
CA ASP A 198 30.13 -17.19 -4.44
C ASP A 198 29.89 -17.48 -2.94
N PRO A 199 30.83 -18.14 -2.21
CA PRO A 199 30.78 -18.22 -0.75
C PRO A 199 30.61 -16.86 -0.07
N CYS A 200 31.35 -15.83 -0.50
CA CYS A 200 31.26 -14.49 0.06
C CYS A 200 29.87 -13.85 -0.17
N ILE A 201 29.26 -14.09 -1.34
CA ILE A 201 27.87 -13.67 -1.62
C ILE A 201 26.88 -14.39 -0.70
N LYS A 202 27.03 -15.70 -0.49
CA LYS A 202 26.15 -16.48 0.40
C LYS A 202 26.32 -16.10 1.87
N LEU A 203 27.55 -15.92 2.33
CA LEU A 203 27.88 -15.49 3.69
C LEU A 203 27.39 -14.07 3.98
N SER A 204 27.52 -13.13 3.04
CA SER A 204 26.96 -11.78 3.21
C SER A 204 25.42 -11.79 3.28
N LYS A 205 24.73 -12.64 2.49
CA LYS A 205 23.27 -12.85 2.60
C LYS A 205 22.87 -13.45 3.96
N LEU A 206 23.67 -14.39 4.47
CA LEU A 206 23.45 -15.02 5.78
C LEU A 206 23.63 -13.98 6.90
N LEU A 207 24.76 -13.25 6.93
CA LEU A 207 25.01 -12.18 7.89
C LEU A 207 23.91 -11.12 7.87
N TYR A 208 23.51 -10.66 6.69
CA TYR A 208 22.40 -9.71 6.54
C TYR A 208 21.13 -10.25 7.22
N SER A 209 20.81 -11.52 6.99
CA SER A 209 19.63 -12.14 7.57
C SER A 209 19.77 -12.27 9.09
N CYS A 210 20.94 -12.65 9.61
CA CYS A 210 21.18 -12.72 11.05
C CYS A 210 20.95 -11.36 11.73
N PHE A 211 21.53 -10.28 11.19
CA PHE A 211 21.39 -8.95 11.79
C PHE A 211 19.99 -8.35 11.63
N ASN A 212 19.33 -8.60 10.49
CA ASN A 212 17.97 -8.10 10.25
C ASN A 212 16.91 -8.87 11.07
N LEU A 213 17.06 -10.19 11.23
CA LEU A 213 16.06 -11.05 11.87
C LEU A 213 16.09 -11.05 13.40
N VAL A 214 17.22 -10.70 14.02
CA VAL A 214 17.31 -10.52 15.49
C VAL A 214 16.43 -9.34 15.95
N GLY A 215 16.07 -8.45 15.03
CA GLY A 215 15.19 -7.30 15.26
C GLY A 215 15.85 -6.22 16.12
N LYS A 216 15.25 -5.03 16.14
CA LYS A 216 15.62 -3.93 17.06
C LYS A 216 15.17 -4.18 18.51
N ILE A 217 14.87 -5.42 18.86
CA ILE A 217 14.33 -5.79 20.17
C ILE A 217 15.50 -5.94 21.15
N ASP A 218 15.45 -5.14 22.21
CA ASP A 218 16.48 -4.87 23.23
C ASP A 218 16.89 -6.06 24.12
N VAL A 219 16.61 -7.30 23.70
CA VAL A 219 16.84 -8.47 24.54
C VAL A 219 18.18 -9.15 24.21
N ALA A 220 19.20 -8.69 24.93
CA ALA A 220 20.33 -9.48 25.43
C ALA A 220 21.20 -10.24 24.39
N LEU A 221 21.83 -9.52 23.46
CA LEU A 221 23.10 -9.99 22.89
C LEU A 221 24.22 -9.74 23.93
N VAL A 222 24.80 -10.80 24.50
CA VAL A 222 26.03 -10.70 25.30
C VAL A 222 27.19 -10.32 24.35
N ASN A 223 28.03 -9.35 24.73
CA ASN A 223 29.10 -8.77 23.89
C ASN A 223 28.61 -8.15 22.56
N LYS A 224 27.43 -7.50 22.56
CA LYS A 224 26.83 -6.85 21.37
C LYS A 224 27.86 -6.00 20.60
N THR A 225 28.57 -5.11 21.29
CA THR A 225 29.53 -4.16 20.70
C THR A 225 30.65 -4.86 19.92
N GLU A 226 31.30 -5.86 20.50
CA GLU A 226 32.43 -6.59 19.90
C GLU A 226 32.02 -7.32 18.61
N ILE A 227 30.85 -7.97 18.62
CA ILE A 227 30.31 -8.67 17.44
C ILE A 227 30.03 -7.70 16.28
N TYR A 228 29.47 -6.51 16.58
CA TYR A 228 29.24 -5.50 15.55
C TYR A 228 30.56 -4.90 15.04
N GLU A 229 31.53 -4.62 15.91
CA GLU A 229 32.85 -4.09 15.52
C GLU A 229 33.58 -5.05 14.57
N ASP A 230 33.62 -6.35 14.88
CA ASP A 230 34.19 -7.38 14.01
C ASP A 230 33.44 -7.48 12.68
N ALA A 231 32.10 -7.44 12.71
CA ALA A 231 31.28 -7.46 11.50
C ALA A 231 31.54 -6.24 10.61
N PHE A 232 31.64 -5.05 11.17
CA PHE A 232 31.98 -3.82 10.43
C PHE A 232 33.38 -3.88 9.85
N ALA A 233 34.38 -4.36 10.60
CA ALA A 233 35.75 -4.46 10.12
C ALA A 233 35.84 -5.37 8.87
N VAL A 234 35.19 -6.53 8.91
CA VAL A 234 35.19 -7.46 7.77
C VAL A 234 34.34 -6.94 6.61
N ALA A 235 33.18 -6.33 6.88
CA ALA A 235 32.33 -5.76 5.84
C ALA A 235 33.00 -4.57 5.11
N LEU A 236 33.72 -3.71 5.83
CA LEU A 236 34.46 -2.59 5.25
C LEU A 236 35.66 -3.06 4.42
N LEU A 237 36.39 -4.08 4.89
CA LEU A 237 37.46 -4.71 4.10
C LEU A 237 36.90 -5.33 2.82
N ALA A 238 35.80 -6.06 2.91
CA ALA A 238 35.13 -6.67 1.76
C ALA A 238 34.63 -5.60 0.76
N LEU A 239 34.09 -4.49 1.26
CA LEU A 239 33.65 -3.36 0.44
C LEU A 239 34.85 -2.75 -0.31
N GLU A 240 35.95 -2.51 0.40
CA GLU A 240 37.17 -1.95 -0.17
C GLU A 240 37.72 -2.85 -1.29
N LEU A 241 37.84 -4.16 -1.05
CA LEU A 241 38.28 -5.12 -2.06
C LEU A 241 37.33 -5.17 -3.27
N ALA A 242 36.01 -5.13 -3.04
CA ALA A 242 35.01 -5.18 -4.10
C ALA A 242 35.06 -3.96 -5.03
N PHE A 243 35.43 -2.78 -4.51
CA PHE A 243 35.51 -1.54 -5.27
C PHE A 243 36.94 -1.18 -5.74
N GLN A 244 38.00 -1.74 -5.14
CA GLN A 244 39.38 -1.59 -5.60
C GLN A 244 39.76 -2.56 -6.73
N SER A 245 39.14 -3.74 -6.81
CA SER A 245 39.53 -4.74 -7.80
C SER A 245 39.30 -4.22 -9.24
N MET A 246 40.38 -3.92 -9.97
CA MET A 246 40.40 -3.64 -11.42
C MET A 246 40.05 -4.87 -12.28
N LEU A 247 39.35 -5.85 -11.72
CA LEU A 247 38.89 -7.02 -12.46
C LEU A 247 37.84 -6.54 -13.46
N ASP A 248 38.15 -6.70 -14.75
CA ASP A 248 37.24 -6.35 -15.84
C ASP A 248 35.84 -6.87 -15.50
N ALA A 249 34.87 -5.96 -15.46
CA ALA A 249 33.45 -6.29 -15.24
C ALA A 249 32.93 -7.36 -16.22
N GLU A 250 33.59 -7.53 -17.36
CA GLU A 250 33.30 -8.55 -18.37
C GLU A 250 33.82 -9.95 -18.01
N LYS A 251 34.80 -10.07 -17.12
CA LYS A 251 35.40 -11.35 -16.71
C LYS A 251 34.74 -11.97 -15.48
N PHE A 252 34.11 -11.18 -14.61
CA PHE A 252 33.51 -11.67 -13.36
C PHE A 252 32.12 -11.06 -13.07
N PRO A 253 31.05 -11.60 -13.68
CA PRO A 253 29.67 -11.11 -13.46
C PRO A 253 29.23 -11.10 -11.99
N LEU A 254 29.75 -12.03 -11.19
CA LEU A 254 29.45 -12.14 -9.76
C LEU A 254 29.96 -10.96 -8.93
N MET A 255 30.90 -10.14 -9.44
CA MET A 255 31.42 -8.98 -8.72
C MET A 255 30.36 -7.90 -8.48
N PHE A 256 29.47 -7.65 -9.45
CA PHE A 256 28.34 -6.73 -9.25
C PHE A 256 27.37 -7.24 -8.18
N VAL A 257 27.08 -8.55 -8.21
CA VAL A 257 26.26 -9.18 -7.17
C VAL A 257 26.90 -9.00 -5.81
N PHE A 258 28.22 -9.22 -5.70
CA PHE A 258 28.95 -9.05 -4.46
C PHE A 258 28.93 -7.60 -3.94
N ARG A 259 29.21 -6.60 -4.79
CA ARG A 259 29.13 -5.17 -4.45
C ARG A 259 27.77 -4.79 -3.87
N ARG A 260 26.68 -5.22 -4.52
CA ARG A 260 25.30 -4.98 -4.06
C ARG A 260 25.04 -5.62 -2.70
N ARG A 261 25.50 -6.85 -2.48
CA ARG A 261 25.25 -7.59 -1.23
C ARG A 261 26.05 -7.02 -0.06
N ILE A 262 27.31 -6.64 -0.26
CA ILE A 262 28.12 -6.03 0.81
C ILE A 262 27.63 -4.63 1.16
N SER A 263 27.23 -3.82 0.17
CA SER A 263 26.65 -2.49 0.44
C SER A 263 25.34 -2.61 1.23
N LYS A 264 24.48 -3.58 0.88
CA LYS A 264 23.24 -3.87 1.61
C LYS A 264 23.50 -4.42 3.02
N LEU A 265 24.53 -5.26 3.20
CA LEU A 265 24.95 -5.74 4.51
C LEU A 265 25.43 -4.59 5.40
N LEU A 266 26.29 -3.71 4.88
CA LEU A 266 26.80 -2.56 5.62
C LEU A 266 25.66 -1.63 6.07
N PHE A 267 24.68 -1.40 5.20
CA PHE A 267 23.47 -0.64 5.53
C PHE A 267 22.68 -1.29 6.68
N ALA A 268 22.42 -2.60 6.61
CA ALA A 268 21.71 -3.32 7.66
C ALA A 268 22.47 -3.32 9.01
N LEU A 269 23.80 -3.50 8.97
CA LEU A 269 24.66 -3.39 10.15
C LEU A 269 24.52 -2.01 10.80
N PHE A 270 24.56 -0.94 10.00
CA PHE A 270 24.45 0.43 10.46
C PHE A 270 23.10 0.74 11.13
N LEU A 271 22.00 0.22 10.58
CA LEU A 271 20.66 0.38 11.17
C LEU A 271 20.47 -0.43 12.46
N SER A 272 21.17 -1.56 12.60
CA SER A 272 20.91 -2.51 13.69
C SER A 272 21.87 -2.34 14.89
N CYS A 273 23.02 -1.68 14.71
CA CYS A 273 24.04 -1.59 15.75
C CYS A 273 23.64 -0.66 16.93
N PRO A 274 24.23 -0.86 18.12
CA PRO A 274 24.14 0.10 19.22
C PRO A 274 24.70 1.47 18.84
N SER A 275 24.19 2.53 19.48
CA SER A 275 24.63 3.91 19.25
C SER A 275 26.14 4.09 19.51
N GLU A 276 26.69 3.40 20.50
CA GLU A 276 28.10 3.46 20.87
C GLU A 276 29.00 2.89 19.77
N THR A 277 28.62 1.75 19.19
CA THR A 277 29.36 1.18 18.06
C THR A 277 29.24 2.08 16.83
N ARG A 278 28.05 2.63 16.58
CA ARG A 278 27.78 3.53 15.46
C ARG A 278 28.71 4.76 15.50
N ASP A 279 28.85 5.37 16.67
CA ASP A 279 29.73 6.51 16.91
C ASP A 279 31.22 6.18 16.65
N CYS A 280 31.64 4.94 16.86
CA CYS A 280 33.00 4.49 16.61
C CYS A 280 33.30 4.31 15.11
N VAL A 281 32.33 3.85 14.32
CA VAL A 281 32.54 3.45 12.91
C VAL A 281 32.14 4.52 11.88
N ILE A 282 31.36 5.53 12.28
CA ILE A 282 30.76 6.51 11.36
C ILE A 282 31.76 7.21 10.43
N GLU A 283 32.89 7.69 10.94
CA GLU A 283 33.91 8.39 10.13
C GLU A 283 34.51 7.46 9.08
N HIS A 284 34.82 6.21 9.45
CA HIS A 284 35.39 5.22 8.54
C HIS A 284 34.42 4.82 7.43
N ILE A 285 33.12 4.67 7.76
CA ILE A 285 32.08 4.39 6.78
C ILE A 285 31.95 5.57 5.81
N LEU A 286 31.83 6.80 6.32
CA LEU A 286 31.69 7.99 5.49
C LEU A 286 32.92 8.24 4.59
N ASP A 287 34.13 7.97 5.07
CA ASP A 287 35.35 8.04 4.25
C ASP A 287 35.30 7.07 3.06
N ARG A 288 34.84 5.82 3.29
CA ARG A 288 34.68 4.84 2.20
C ARG A 288 33.57 5.23 1.24
N ILE A 289 32.45 5.75 1.75
CA ILE A 289 31.35 6.25 0.91
C ILE A 289 31.83 7.42 0.04
N LEU A 290 32.57 8.38 0.61
CA LEU A 290 33.15 9.51 -0.13
C LEU A 290 34.00 9.03 -1.31
N ILE A 291 34.94 8.10 -1.07
CA ILE A 291 35.81 7.56 -2.11
C ILE A 291 35.00 6.89 -3.24
N ILE A 292 33.98 6.12 -2.89
CA ILE A 292 33.15 5.39 -3.87
C ILE A 292 32.25 6.34 -4.67
N VAL A 293 31.61 7.30 -4.01
CA VAL A 293 30.68 8.27 -4.62
C VAL A 293 31.41 9.26 -5.52
N SER A 294 32.61 9.67 -5.12
CA SER A 294 33.46 10.65 -5.84
C SER A 294 34.30 10.06 -6.97
N TYR A 295 34.24 8.74 -7.21
CA TYR A 295 35.06 8.11 -8.25
C TYR A 295 34.68 8.59 -9.66
N SER A 296 35.63 9.25 -10.33
CA SER A 296 35.47 9.92 -11.63
C SER A 296 36.03 9.10 -12.80
N GLY A 297 35.82 7.78 -12.82
CA GLY A 297 36.15 6.99 -14.02
C GLY A 297 35.42 7.53 -15.25
N ASP A 298 36.11 7.63 -16.39
CA ASP A 298 35.61 8.25 -17.62
C ASP A 298 34.15 7.87 -17.93
N VAL A 299 33.38 8.91 -18.29
CA VAL A 299 31.92 9.03 -18.46
C VAL A 299 31.28 8.01 -19.43
N GLN A 300 32.03 7.03 -19.92
CA GLN A 300 31.56 5.96 -20.81
C GLN A 300 31.78 4.52 -20.30
N SER A 301 32.26 4.32 -19.07
CA SER A 301 32.58 2.96 -18.59
C SER A 301 31.63 2.45 -17.48
N ASN A 302 31.12 1.24 -17.72
CA ASN A 302 30.15 0.41 -16.97
C ASN A 302 30.52 0.06 -15.50
N TYR A 303 31.16 0.95 -14.73
CA TYR A 303 31.70 0.63 -13.40
C TYR A 303 30.92 1.21 -12.20
N LYS A 304 30.00 2.16 -12.41
CA LYS A 304 29.16 2.69 -11.32
C LYS A 304 27.94 1.79 -11.10
N ASP A 305 28.08 0.79 -10.24
CA ASP A 305 26.95 -0.05 -9.82
C ASP A 305 25.98 0.75 -8.94
N ALA A 306 25.06 1.50 -9.57
CA ALA A 306 24.06 2.32 -8.88
C ALA A 306 23.24 1.50 -7.87
N CYS A 307 23.01 0.22 -8.15
CA CYS A 307 22.31 -0.69 -7.23
C CYS A 307 23.09 -0.97 -5.94
N ALA A 308 24.42 -0.86 -5.96
CA ALA A 308 25.25 -0.94 -4.76
C ALA A 308 25.32 0.43 -4.05
N VAL A 309 25.54 1.51 -4.81
CA VAL A 309 25.69 2.87 -4.28
C VAL A 309 24.43 3.36 -3.56
N LYS A 310 23.22 2.98 -4.00
CA LYS A 310 21.99 3.36 -3.30
C LYS A 310 22.01 2.98 -1.81
N TRP A 311 22.55 1.82 -1.45
CA TRP A 311 22.63 1.39 -0.06
C TRP A 311 23.60 2.26 0.75
N LEU A 312 24.70 2.68 0.12
CA LEU A 312 25.68 3.57 0.74
C LEU A 312 25.11 4.99 0.93
N LEU A 313 24.40 5.52 -0.05
CA LEU A 313 23.70 6.80 0.08
C LEU A 313 22.60 6.75 1.15
N GLY A 314 21.92 5.62 1.30
CA GLY A 314 20.98 5.39 2.40
C GLY A 314 21.61 5.53 3.78
N ILE A 315 22.88 5.10 3.96
CA ILE A 315 23.63 5.33 5.20
C ILE A 315 23.91 6.82 5.38
N ALA A 316 24.42 7.50 4.34
CA ALA A 316 24.73 8.93 4.41
C ALA A 316 23.48 9.77 4.75
N TYR A 317 22.34 9.46 4.14
CA TYR A 317 21.05 10.07 4.46
C TYR A 317 20.64 9.81 5.92
N GLY A 318 20.67 8.55 6.36
CA GLY A 318 20.32 8.19 7.75
C GLY A 318 21.18 8.90 8.80
N VAL A 319 22.48 9.06 8.51
CA VAL A 319 23.42 9.83 9.35
C VAL A 319 23.02 11.30 9.46
N LEU A 320 22.60 11.93 8.36
CA LEU A 320 22.19 13.34 8.37
C LEU A 320 20.90 13.56 9.15
N CYS A 321 19.97 12.62 9.08
CA CYS A 321 18.72 12.69 9.82
C CYS A 321 18.91 12.63 11.34
N CYS A 322 20.07 12.17 11.85
CA CYS A 322 20.35 12.04 13.29
C CYS A 322 20.27 13.37 14.08
N LYS A 323 20.28 14.52 13.40
CA LYS A 323 20.05 15.83 14.06
C LYS A 323 18.60 16.03 14.50
N SER A 324 17.64 15.30 13.93
CA SER A 324 16.21 15.47 14.24
C SER A 324 15.49 14.13 14.37
N PRO A 325 14.80 13.85 15.49
CA PRO A 325 14.05 12.62 15.67
C PRO A 325 12.86 12.49 14.71
N LYS A 326 12.44 13.60 14.07
CA LYS A 326 11.29 13.63 13.13
C LYS A 326 11.56 12.92 11.81
N TYR A 327 12.81 12.89 11.35
CA TYR A 327 13.18 12.50 9.97
C TYR A 327 14.07 11.25 9.91
N GLY A 328 14.45 10.71 11.06
CA GLY A 328 15.38 9.58 11.18
C GLY A 328 14.72 8.41 11.89
N GLY A 329 13.93 7.62 11.18
CA GLY A 329 13.46 6.36 11.74
C GLY A 329 14.64 5.52 12.21
N GLN A 330 14.77 5.35 13.53
CA GLN A 330 15.66 4.41 14.24
C GLN A 330 17.20 4.63 14.07
N VAL A 331 17.57 5.77 13.47
CA VAL A 331 18.87 6.47 13.28
C VAL A 331 19.53 7.16 14.48
N ASP A 332 19.86 6.53 15.61
CA ASP A 332 20.35 7.31 16.78
C ASP A 332 21.89 7.45 16.86
N LEU A 333 22.40 8.68 16.90
CA LEU A 333 23.79 8.98 17.29
C LEU A 333 23.82 9.66 18.66
N THR A 334 24.79 9.29 19.50
CA THR A 334 24.99 10.02 20.76
C THR A 334 25.57 11.40 20.48
N GLU A 335 25.62 12.28 21.49
CA GLU A 335 26.28 13.58 21.37
C GLU A 335 27.76 13.47 20.96
N HIS A 336 28.42 12.36 21.31
CA HIS A 336 29.79 12.09 20.86
C HIS A 336 29.84 11.78 19.35
N GLY A 337 28.95 10.91 18.86
CA GLY A 337 28.80 10.63 17.43
C GLY A 337 28.46 11.86 16.60
N LYS A 338 27.54 12.71 17.08
CA LYS A 338 27.20 13.98 16.42
C LYS A 338 28.41 14.92 16.31
N ARG A 339 29.25 14.99 17.35
CA ARG A 339 30.50 15.78 17.31
C ARG A 339 31.50 15.22 16.31
N LYS A 340 31.67 13.89 16.25
CA LYS A 340 32.51 13.24 15.24
C LYS A 340 32.03 13.51 13.82
N LEU A 341 30.72 13.43 13.58
CA LEU A 341 30.13 13.78 12.29
C LEU A 341 30.47 15.22 11.88
N ALA A 342 30.26 16.17 12.80
CA ALA A 342 30.59 17.58 12.55
C ALA A 342 32.09 17.79 12.27
N LEU A 343 32.96 17.11 13.04
CA LEU A 343 34.41 17.15 12.82
C LEU A 343 34.75 16.59 11.43
N TRP A 344 34.24 15.42 11.07
CA TRP A 344 34.47 14.80 9.76
C TRP A 344 34.03 15.71 8.62
N MET A 345 32.85 16.34 8.72
CA MET A 345 32.35 17.29 7.72
C MET A 345 33.30 18.47 7.50
N SER A 346 33.92 18.97 8.58
CA SER A 346 34.84 20.11 8.54
C SER A 346 36.29 19.77 8.17
N GLN A 347 36.66 18.48 8.11
CA GLN A 347 38.04 18.06 7.85
C GLN A 347 38.50 18.46 6.44
N PRO A 348 39.73 18.97 6.28
CA PRO A 348 40.29 19.28 4.97
C PRO A 348 40.54 17.99 4.18
N TYR A 349 40.22 18.05 2.89
CA TYR A 349 40.41 16.98 1.92
C TYR A 349 41.13 17.54 0.69
N GLN A 350 42.19 16.86 0.27
CA GLN A 350 42.93 17.24 -0.93
C GLN A 350 42.22 16.67 -2.15
N LEU A 351 41.66 17.56 -2.97
CA LEU A 351 40.98 17.20 -4.21
C LEU A 351 41.98 16.61 -5.21
N PRO A 352 41.52 15.80 -6.19
CA PRO A 352 42.35 15.36 -7.31
C PRO A 352 42.95 16.54 -8.10
N SER A 353 42.30 17.70 -8.07
CA SER A 353 42.77 18.96 -8.68
C SER A 353 43.91 19.65 -7.91
N GLY A 354 44.26 19.15 -6.71
CA GLY A 354 45.25 19.75 -5.82
C GLY A 354 44.72 20.88 -4.93
N GLN A 355 43.47 21.30 -5.09
CA GLN A 355 42.80 22.26 -4.21
C GLN A 355 42.38 21.61 -2.88
N ILE A 356 42.32 22.40 -1.82
CA ILE A 356 41.85 21.95 -0.50
C ILE A 356 40.42 22.43 -0.33
N SER A 357 39.49 21.50 -0.16
CA SER A 357 38.11 21.75 0.28
C SER A 357 37.83 20.90 1.51
N ASN A 358 36.75 21.16 2.24
CA ASN A 358 36.36 20.24 3.31
C ASN A 358 35.72 18.97 2.71
N LYS A 359 35.75 17.85 3.45
CA LYS A 359 35.20 16.56 2.99
C LYS A 359 33.74 16.66 2.58
N TRP A 360 32.96 17.46 3.30
CA TRP A 360 31.51 17.59 3.07
C TRP A 360 31.16 18.33 1.78
N THR A 361 31.78 19.47 1.52
CA THR A 361 31.64 20.22 0.29
C THR A 361 32.05 19.37 -0.90
N TYR A 362 33.16 18.61 -0.79
CA TYR A 362 33.55 17.68 -1.86
C TYR A 362 32.54 16.54 -2.06
N PHE A 363 32.00 15.98 -0.98
CA PHE A 363 30.94 14.98 -1.04
C PHE A 363 29.70 15.52 -1.78
N MET A 364 29.23 16.70 -1.39
CA MET A 364 28.05 17.35 -2.00
C MET A 364 28.27 17.70 -3.47
N MET A 365 29.44 18.21 -3.82
CA MET A 365 29.82 18.45 -5.22
C MET A 365 29.84 17.14 -6.03
N SER A 366 30.39 16.07 -5.45
CA SER A 366 30.44 14.75 -6.10
C SER A 366 29.05 14.16 -6.31
N LEU A 367 28.12 14.37 -5.37
CA LEU A 367 26.73 13.98 -5.52
C LEU A 367 26.05 14.74 -6.67
N PHE A 368 26.25 16.06 -6.72
CA PHE A 368 25.72 16.90 -7.79
C PHE A 368 26.23 16.45 -9.16
N GLU A 369 27.56 16.31 -9.33
CA GLU A 369 28.17 16.01 -10.63
C GLU A 369 27.89 14.60 -11.16
N HIS A 370 27.70 13.61 -10.28
CA HIS A 370 27.66 12.20 -10.69
C HIS A 370 26.31 11.51 -10.49
N TRP A 371 25.47 11.99 -9.59
CA TRP A 371 24.25 11.28 -9.16
C TRP A 371 22.98 12.11 -9.28
N PHE A 372 23.10 13.43 -9.44
CA PHE A 372 21.95 14.33 -9.59
C PHE A 372 21.54 14.58 -11.06
N ILE A 373 22.50 14.58 -11.99
CA ILE A 373 22.30 14.89 -13.41
C ILE A 373 21.42 13.84 -14.12
N LEU A 374 20.55 14.28 -15.03
CA LEU A 374 19.76 13.40 -15.90
C LEU A 374 20.65 12.69 -16.94
N THR A 375 20.41 11.41 -17.18
CA THR A 375 21.11 10.67 -18.22
C THR A 375 20.64 11.10 -19.63
N PRO A 376 21.48 10.98 -20.67
CA PRO A 376 21.08 11.31 -22.04
C PRO A 376 19.85 10.52 -22.52
N ASN A 377 19.69 9.28 -22.08
CA ASN A 377 18.56 8.43 -22.46
C ASN A 377 17.25 8.93 -21.83
N GLU A 378 17.27 9.37 -20.57
CA GLU A 378 16.09 9.97 -19.92
C GLU A 378 15.61 11.22 -20.66
N LEU A 379 16.55 12.11 -21.03
CA LEU A 379 16.24 13.31 -21.81
C LEU A 379 15.60 12.98 -23.17
N GLN A 380 16.08 11.91 -23.81
CA GLN A 380 15.49 11.43 -25.05
C GLN A 380 14.06 10.93 -24.83
N PHE A 381 13.79 10.16 -23.78
CA PHE A 381 12.44 9.69 -23.47
C PHE A 381 11.46 10.82 -23.19
N PHE A 382 11.87 11.85 -22.42
CA PHE A 382 10.99 13.00 -22.12
C PHE A 382 10.51 13.74 -23.36
N THR A 383 11.29 13.70 -24.45
CA THR A 383 11.00 14.43 -25.67
C THR A 383 10.39 13.56 -26.76
N SER A 384 10.65 12.25 -26.75
CA SER A 384 10.08 11.30 -27.71
C SER A 384 8.71 10.76 -27.28
N ASP A 385 8.50 10.55 -25.97
CA ASP A 385 7.24 10.04 -25.42
C ASP A 385 6.89 10.73 -24.09
N PRO A 386 6.51 12.02 -24.14
CA PRO A 386 6.20 12.78 -22.92
C PRO A 386 4.94 12.28 -22.20
N GLU A 387 3.98 11.68 -22.92
CA GLU A 387 2.78 11.11 -22.30
C GLU A 387 3.11 9.84 -21.52
N GLY A 388 3.89 8.92 -22.11
CA GLY A 388 4.36 7.72 -21.41
C GLY A 388 5.21 8.05 -20.17
N CYS A 389 6.01 9.12 -20.23
CA CYS A 389 6.78 9.57 -19.07
C CYS A 389 5.96 10.25 -17.97
N LEU A 390 4.76 10.78 -18.26
CA LEU A 390 3.86 11.38 -17.27
C LEU A 390 2.97 10.32 -16.57
N SER A 391 2.90 9.12 -17.12
CA SER A 391 2.12 8.01 -16.54
C SER A 391 2.57 7.68 -15.11
N SER A 392 1.65 7.14 -14.31
CA SER A 392 1.79 6.82 -12.88
C SER A 392 2.91 5.84 -12.55
N GLY A 393 3.48 5.18 -13.57
CA GLY A 393 4.64 4.30 -13.47
C GLY A 393 5.77 4.64 -14.44
N GLY A 394 5.78 5.83 -15.06
CA GLY A 394 6.78 6.25 -16.04
C GLY A 394 6.94 5.30 -17.24
N ILE A 395 7.95 5.57 -18.07
CA ILE A 395 8.33 4.65 -19.16
C ILE A 395 9.58 3.86 -18.76
N SER A 396 9.57 2.54 -18.96
CA SER A 396 10.74 1.69 -18.80
C SER A 396 11.09 0.99 -20.12
N SER A 397 12.30 1.22 -20.64
CA SER A 397 12.80 0.42 -21.77
C SER A 397 13.73 -0.68 -21.26
N ILE A 398 13.30 -1.93 -21.38
CA ILE A 398 14.18 -3.09 -21.17
C ILE A 398 14.77 -3.42 -22.54
N SER A 399 16.06 -3.17 -22.76
CA SER A 399 16.72 -3.68 -23.96
C SER A 399 16.68 -5.21 -23.89
N VAL A 400 15.88 -5.84 -24.75
CA VAL A 400 15.77 -7.30 -24.87
C VAL A 400 17.04 -7.82 -25.57
N GLY A 401 18.16 -7.77 -24.86
CA GLY A 401 19.41 -8.43 -25.22
C GLY A 401 19.73 -9.43 -24.10
N HIS A 402 20.26 -10.60 -24.46
CA HIS A 402 20.64 -11.67 -23.53
C HIS A 402 21.74 -11.29 -22.52
N ASP A 403 22.24 -10.05 -22.56
CA ASP A 403 23.19 -9.52 -21.61
C ASP A 403 22.45 -8.99 -20.38
N SER A 404 22.71 -9.61 -19.23
CA SER A 404 22.34 -9.22 -17.87
C SER A 404 22.80 -7.82 -17.42
N LYS A 405 23.10 -6.90 -18.35
CA LYS A 405 23.37 -5.49 -18.08
C LYS A 405 22.03 -4.77 -17.93
N ALA A 406 21.59 -4.69 -16.68
CA ALA A 406 20.49 -3.85 -16.22
C ALA A 406 20.74 -2.36 -16.54
N ASN A 407 20.51 -1.97 -17.78
CA ASN A 407 20.29 -0.58 -18.18
C ASN A 407 18.82 -0.42 -18.58
N SER A 408 17.91 -0.79 -17.67
CA SER A 408 16.52 -0.34 -17.76
C SER A 408 16.54 1.18 -17.55
N VAL A 409 16.43 1.93 -18.63
CA VAL A 409 16.22 3.38 -18.54
C VAL A 409 14.77 3.59 -18.11
N TYR A 410 14.59 4.36 -17.04
CA TYR A 410 13.29 4.72 -16.52
C TYR A 410 13.14 6.23 -16.58
N ALA A 411 12.01 6.72 -17.08
CA ALA A 411 11.75 8.14 -17.17
C ALA A 411 10.36 8.44 -16.61
N ASP A 412 10.31 9.26 -15.56
CA ASP A 412 9.10 9.72 -14.88
C ASP A 412 9.17 11.24 -14.70
N LEU A 413 8.34 11.93 -15.47
CA LEU A 413 8.26 13.39 -15.46
C LEU A 413 7.71 13.94 -14.14
N ASN A 414 6.84 13.22 -13.45
CA ASN A 414 6.27 13.69 -12.19
C ASN A 414 7.36 13.78 -11.12
N SER A 415 8.17 12.73 -10.96
CA SER A 415 9.32 12.77 -10.03
C SER A 415 10.31 13.90 -10.35
N ILE A 416 10.51 14.20 -11.64
CA ILE A 416 11.52 15.14 -12.11
C ILE A 416 11.02 16.59 -12.01
N TRP A 417 9.78 16.86 -12.39
CA TRP A 417 9.19 18.19 -12.28
C TRP A 417 8.80 18.55 -10.84
N ASN A 418 8.57 17.56 -9.96
CA ASN A 418 8.14 17.74 -8.57
C ASN A 418 9.21 17.47 -7.50
N VAL A 419 10.49 17.65 -7.83
CA VAL A 419 11.61 17.25 -6.97
C VAL A 419 11.50 17.75 -5.52
N ASP A 420 11.00 18.97 -5.32
CA ASP A 420 10.87 19.63 -4.03
C ASP A 420 9.80 18.99 -3.14
N ASN A 421 8.58 18.80 -3.67
CA ASN A 421 7.50 18.14 -2.94
C ASN A 421 7.80 16.65 -2.72
N GLN A 422 8.29 15.95 -3.74
CA GLN A 422 8.65 14.53 -3.62
C GLN A 422 9.70 14.32 -2.52
N ALA A 423 10.78 15.11 -2.50
CA ALA A 423 11.79 15.00 -1.45
C ALA A 423 11.23 15.40 -0.07
N SER A 424 10.33 16.39 -0.01
CA SER A 424 9.65 16.79 1.23
C SER A 424 8.73 15.70 1.80
N GLU A 425 7.98 15.00 0.95
CA GLU A 425 7.11 13.88 1.35
C GLU A 425 7.95 12.68 1.80
N LEU A 426 8.92 12.28 0.98
CA LEU A 426 9.78 11.13 1.26
C LEU A 426 10.64 11.32 2.51
N CYS A 427 11.03 12.55 2.86
CA CYS A 427 11.89 12.76 4.02
C CYS A 427 11.20 12.49 5.36
N VAL A 428 9.86 12.41 5.39
CA VAL A 428 9.09 12.02 6.59
C VAL A 428 9.07 10.50 6.76
N CYS A 429 9.29 9.74 5.68
CA CYS A 429 9.36 8.29 5.74
C CYS A 429 10.63 7.82 6.43
N ASN A 430 10.56 6.67 7.12
CA ASN A 430 11.76 6.07 7.66
C ASN A 430 12.67 5.55 6.51
N ILE A 431 13.97 5.46 6.76
CA ILE A 431 14.92 5.04 5.74
C ILE A 431 14.72 3.58 5.29
N GLU A 432 14.10 2.74 6.12
CA GLU A 432 13.77 1.36 5.75
C GLU A 432 12.65 1.31 4.70
N THR A 433 11.63 2.17 4.82
CA THR A 433 10.53 2.36 3.89
C THR A 433 11.02 2.94 2.59
N ILE A 434 11.84 4.00 2.66
CA ILE A 434 12.50 4.57 1.49
C ILE A 434 13.26 3.44 0.78
N MET A 435 14.13 2.72 1.47
CA MET A 435 14.94 1.66 0.85
C MET A 435 14.19 0.37 0.47
N GLY A 436 12.87 0.28 0.73
CA GLY A 436 12.04 -0.88 0.41
C GLY A 436 12.34 -2.12 1.26
N ILE A 437 12.66 -1.93 2.55
CA ILE A 437 12.92 -3.00 3.53
C ILE A 437 11.70 -3.27 4.43
N SER A 438 10.82 -2.29 4.67
CA SER A 438 9.60 -2.46 5.48
C SER A 438 8.39 -2.90 4.65
N ASP A 439 7.63 -3.88 5.15
CA ASP A 439 6.61 -4.65 4.43
C ASP A 439 5.24 -3.96 4.16
N SER A 440 5.01 -2.68 4.48
CA SER A 440 3.63 -2.14 4.50
C SER A 440 3.31 -1.00 3.54
N SER A 441 4.24 -0.47 2.76
CA SER A 441 3.95 0.62 1.82
C SER A 441 4.53 0.34 0.45
N GLN A 442 3.67 0.37 -0.56
CA GLN A 442 4.01 0.26 -1.98
C GLN A 442 5.24 1.10 -2.31
N HIS A 443 6.14 0.51 -3.10
CA HIS A 443 7.43 1.05 -3.57
C HIS A 443 7.49 2.58 -3.66
N MET A 444 8.08 3.23 -2.65
CA MET A 444 8.26 4.69 -2.63
C MET A 444 9.49 5.18 -3.42
N LEU A 445 10.46 4.29 -3.70
CA LEU A 445 11.59 4.64 -4.56
C LEU A 445 11.25 4.36 -6.02
N THR A 446 11.45 5.39 -6.84
CA THR A 446 11.48 5.23 -8.29
C THR A 446 12.67 4.34 -8.67
N PRO A 447 12.69 3.80 -9.90
CA PRO A 447 13.82 3.04 -10.45
C PRO A 447 15.18 3.78 -10.47
N HIS A 448 15.26 5.04 -10.03
CA HIS A 448 16.49 5.83 -9.90
C HIS A 448 16.80 6.20 -8.43
N PRO A 449 17.06 5.20 -7.59
CA PRO A 449 17.18 5.40 -6.14
C PRO A 449 18.37 6.29 -5.75
N CYS A 450 19.47 6.29 -6.51
CA CYS A 450 20.62 7.16 -6.18
C CYS A 450 20.32 8.64 -6.37
N ARG A 451 19.55 9.01 -7.40
CA ARG A 451 19.16 10.41 -7.65
C ARG A 451 18.21 10.91 -6.58
N GLN A 452 17.18 10.12 -6.27
CA GLN A 452 16.23 10.45 -5.20
C GLN A 452 16.92 10.53 -3.83
N LEU A 453 17.81 9.60 -3.50
CA LEU A 453 18.60 9.69 -2.26
C LEU A 453 19.50 10.93 -2.24
N THR A 454 20.02 11.34 -3.38
CA THR A 454 20.80 12.58 -3.50
C THR A 454 19.92 13.81 -3.27
N GLU A 455 18.74 13.88 -3.89
CA GLU A 455 17.73 14.92 -3.66
C GLU A 455 17.31 14.98 -2.17
N LEU A 456 17.13 13.82 -1.54
CA LEU A 456 16.85 13.70 -0.11
C LEU A 456 18.00 14.16 0.79
N ILE A 457 19.24 13.83 0.45
CA ILE A 457 20.45 14.29 1.16
C ILE A 457 20.54 15.82 1.11
N PHE A 458 20.35 16.43 -0.06
CA PHE A 458 20.31 17.89 -0.19
C PHE A 458 19.17 18.51 0.63
N THR A 459 17.97 17.91 0.57
CA THR A 459 16.79 18.39 1.30
C THR A 459 16.99 18.37 2.81
N ILE A 460 17.50 17.27 3.36
CA ILE A 460 17.78 17.16 4.80
C ILE A 460 18.91 18.12 5.21
N PHE A 461 19.92 18.31 4.35
CA PHE A 461 20.98 19.27 4.63
C PHE A 461 20.43 20.70 4.71
N CYS A 462 19.59 21.13 3.77
CA CYS A 462 18.90 22.43 3.83
C CYS A 462 18.05 22.60 5.08
N ARG A 463 17.38 21.53 5.55
CA ARG A 463 16.48 21.57 6.72
C ARG A 463 17.21 21.61 8.06
N LEU A 464 18.30 20.86 8.23
CA LEU A 464 18.87 20.58 9.55
C LEU A 464 20.25 21.22 9.81
N TYR A 465 20.87 21.83 8.80
CA TYR A 465 22.24 22.34 8.89
C TYR A 465 22.31 23.80 8.45
N GLU A 466 22.77 24.67 9.36
CA GLU A 466 22.90 26.11 9.10
C GLU A 466 23.97 26.40 8.05
N GLU A 467 24.99 25.55 7.95
CA GLU A 467 26.08 25.65 6.98
C GLU A 467 25.64 25.32 5.54
N ALA A 468 24.38 24.91 5.33
CA ALA A 468 23.89 24.48 4.03
C ALA A 468 23.87 25.59 2.98
N ASP A 469 23.45 26.80 3.35
CA ASP A 469 23.39 27.93 2.42
C ASP A 469 24.73 28.24 1.73
N PRO A 470 25.83 28.55 2.45
CA PRO A 470 27.10 28.89 1.80
C PRO A 470 27.67 27.73 0.98
N VAL A 471 27.54 26.48 1.44
CA VAL A 471 28.08 25.30 0.75
C VAL A 471 27.31 25.03 -0.55
N LEU A 472 25.98 25.02 -0.51
CA LEU A 472 25.16 24.72 -1.68
C LEU A 472 25.18 25.87 -2.69
N TYR A 473 25.27 27.12 -2.23
CA TYR A 473 25.45 28.26 -3.12
C TYR A 473 26.82 28.21 -3.83
N GLU A 474 27.90 27.83 -3.13
CA GLU A 474 29.23 27.63 -3.74
C GLU A 474 29.21 26.56 -4.83
N ILE A 475 28.50 25.44 -4.61
CA ILE A 475 28.32 24.40 -5.63
C ILE A 475 27.73 24.99 -6.91
N VAL A 476 26.64 25.75 -6.82
CA VAL A 476 26.01 26.36 -8.01
C VAL A 476 26.94 27.35 -8.71
N GLN A 477 27.71 28.15 -7.96
CA GLN A 477 28.64 29.12 -8.54
C GLN A 477 29.87 28.45 -9.20
N SER A 478 30.32 27.33 -8.65
CA SER A 478 31.50 26.61 -9.14
C SER A 478 31.24 25.84 -10.44
N VAL A 479 29.99 25.45 -10.68
CA VAL A 479 29.57 24.74 -11.89
C VAL A 479 29.23 25.76 -12.97
N ASN A 480 30.12 25.94 -13.96
CA ASN A 480 29.87 26.89 -15.05
C ASN A 480 28.77 26.38 -16.01
N PRO A 481 27.61 27.06 -16.10
CA PRO A 481 26.58 26.75 -17.10
C PRO A 481 27.01 27.29 -18.48
N GLY A 482 28.09 26.75 -19.03
CA GLY A 482 28.46 27.05 -20.41
C GLY A 482 27.37 26.52 -21.36
N THR A 483 27.09 27.25 -22.44
CA THR A 483 26.10 26.92 -23.49
C THR A 483 26.25 25.52 -24.11
N ASN A 484 27.38 24.84 -23.87
CA ASN A 484 27.71 23.53 -24.44
C ASN A 484 27.34 22.34 -23.54
N LYS A 485 26.77 22.56 -22.34
CA LYS A 485 26.39 21.47 -21.40
C LYS A 485 24.98 21.64 -20.82
N PRO A 486 23.94 21.42 -21.63
CA PRO A 486 22.55 21.70 -21.24
C PRO A 486 22.00 20.88 -20.08
N TYR A 487 22.48 19.64 -19.90
CA TYR A 487 22.13 18.78 -18.78
C TYR A 487 22.64 19.34 -17.44
N ILE A 488 23.73 20.11 -17.45
CA ILE A 488 24.21 20.81 -16.26
C ILE A 488 23.30 22.00 -15.95
N PHE A 489 22.86 22.73 -16.97
CA PHE A 489 21.93 23.84 -16.78
C PHE A 489 20.57 23.37 -16.22
N GLU A 490 20.02 22.27 -16.74
CA GLU A 490 18.85 21.61 -16.16
C GLU A 490 19.08 21.22 -14.70
N ALA A 491 20.21 20.58 -14.40
CA ALA A 491 20.55 20.15 -13.05
C ALA A 491 20.67 21.34 -12.09
N ILE A 492 21.27 22.45 -12.49
CA ILE A 492 21.33 23.68 -11.69
C ILE A 492 19.92 24.19 -11.39
N MET A 493 19.05 24.31 -12.41
CA MET A 493 17.69 24.78 -12.19
C MET A 493 16.88 23.85 -11.28
N ARG A 494 17.01 22.53 -11.44
CA ARG A 494 16.35 21.54 -10.58
C ARG A 494 16.88 21.61 -9.14
N PHE A 495 18.19 21.81 -8.98
CA PHE A 495 18.80 21.97 -7.67
C PHE A 495 18.36 23.27 -6.98
N VAL A 496 18.25 24.38 -7.72
CA VAL A 496 17.68 25.63 -7.21
C VAL A 496 16.22 25.43 -6.81
N GLN A 497 15.40 24.79 -7.65
CA GLN A 497 14.01 24.44 -7.32
C GLN A 497 13.91 23.69 -5.98
N LEU A 498 14.79 22.71 -5.75
CA LEU A 498 14.86 21.94 -4.49
C LEU A 498 15.23 22.80 -3.27
N CYS A 499 16.02 23.86 -3.45
CA CYS A 499 16.51 24.72 -2.38
C CYS A 499 15.58 25.91 -2.05
N LEU A 500 14.73 26.34 -2.99
CA LEU A 500 13.84 27.50 -2.82
C LEU A 500 12.93 27.43 -1.57
N PRO A 501 12.35 26.28 -1.17
CA PRO A 501 11.54 26.22 0.05
C PRO A 501 12.26 26.65 1.33
N TYR A 502 13.60 26.60 1.35
CA TYR A 502 14.42 26.90 2.54
C TYR A 502 15.15 28.24 2.43
N PHE A 503 15.55 28.63 1.21
CA PHE A 503 16.36 29.82 0.97
C PHE A 503 15.67 30.90 0.13
N GLY A 504 14.40 30.71 -0.24
CA GLY A 504 13.60 31.66 -1.04
C GLY A 504 13.35 33.04 -0.41
N THR A 505 13.79 33.27 0.83
CA THR A 505 13.78 34.58 1.49
C THR A 505 15.12 35.32 1.38
N LYS A 506 16.17 34.67 0.85
CA LYS A 506 17.52 35.23 0.75
C LYS A 506 17.75 35.85 -0.63
N ALA A 507 18.22 37.10 -0.64
CA ALA A 507 18.36 37.90 -1.87
C ALA A 507 19.25 37.23 -2.95
N ASN A 508 20.34 36.56 -2.56
CA ASN A 508 21.23 35.86 -3.49
C ASN A 508 20.52 34.71 -4.24
N TRP A 509 19.69 33.92 -3.54
CA TRP A 509 18.92 32.83 -4.15
C TRP A 509 17.80 33.33 -5.04
N ILE A 510 17.12 34.42 -4.63
CA ILE A 510 16.10 35.08 -5.45
C ILE A 510 16.71 35.56 -6.77
N THR A 511 17.81 36.33 -6.71
CA THR A 511 18.49 36.84 -7.92
C THR A 511 19.03 35.72 -8.81
N LEU A 512 19.53 34.64 -8.21
CA LEU A 512 19.97 33.47 -8.97
C LEU A 512 18.81 32.79 -9.70
N ALA A 513 17.68 32.60 -9.03
CA ALA A 513 16.48 32.02 -9.64
C ALA A 513 15.94 32.92 -10.77
N GLU A 514 15.86 34.24 -10.56
CA GLU A 514 15.46 35.22 -11.58
C GLU A 514 16.34 35.13 -12.83
N GLN A 515 17.67 35.08 -12.65
CA GLN A 515 18.62 34.96 -13.76
C GLN A 515 18.41 33.65 -14.53
N LEU A 516 18.31 32.52 -13.84
CA LEU A 516 18.10 31.21 -14.46
C LEU A 516 16.77 31.14 -15.23
N ILE A 517 15.70 31.72 -14.67
CA ILE A 517 14.39 31.80 -15.31
C ILE A 517 14.47 32.69 -16.56
N ALA A 518 15.11 33.85 -16.48
CA ALA A 518 15.26 34.76 -17.62
C ALA A 518 16.04 34.09 -18.77
N ASP A 519 17.13 33.41 -18.47
CA ASP A 519 17.94 32.68 -19.45
C ASP A 519 17.14 31.52 -20.07
N GLY A 520 16.39 30.77 -19.26
CA GLY A 520 15.51 29.69 -19.72
C GLY A 520 14.34 30.16 -20.59
N LEU A 521 13.71 31.28 -20.25
CA LEU A 521 12.65 31.90 -21.05
C LEU A 521 13.19 32.46 -22.38
N ALA A 522 14.41 32.98 -22.42
CA ALA A 522 15.06 33.41 -23.66
C ALA A 522 15.25 32.22 -24.63
N VAL A 523 15.62 31.04 -24.11
CA VAL A 523 15.63 29.79 -24.90
C VAL A 523 14.23 29.48 -25.43
N GLY A 524 13.19 29.56 -24.59
CA GLY A 524 11.80 29.30 -24.99
C GLY A 524 11.26 30.25 -26.06
N ASN A 525 11.60 31.55 -26.00
CA ASN A 525 11.27 32.53 -27.03
C ASN A 525 11.86 32.13 -28.39
N SER A 526 13.12 31.68 -28.40
CA SER A 526 13.79 31.26 -29.63
C SER A 526 13.18 30.01 -30.27
N ILE A 527 12.64 29.08 -29.47
CA ILE A 527 11.93 27.90 -29.98
C ILE A 527 10.66 28.34 -30.69
N GLN A 528 9.87 29.21 -30.08
CA GLN A 528 8.59 29.67 -30.62
C GLN A 528 8.75 30.42 -31.95
N ASP A 529 9.81 31.23 -32.08
CA ASP A 529 10.11 31.97 -33.31
C ASP A 529 10.63 31.07 -34.45
N ARG A 530 11.27 29.94 -34.14
CA ARG A 530 11.91 29.04 -35.13
C ARG A 530 10.99 27.97 -35.70
N ILE A 531 9.91 27.61 -35.00
CA ILE A 531 8.95 26.55 -35.36
C ILE A 531 8.30 26.76 -36.77
N GLY A 532 8.49 27.92 -37.40
CA GLY A 532 8.05 28.17 -38.78
C GLY A 532 9.06 27.93 -39.91
N SER A 533 10.34 27.60 -39.65
CA SER A 533 11.39 27.80 -40.66
C SER A 533 12.27 26.61 -41.08
N GLN A 534 12.77 25.73 -40.19
CA GLN A 534 13.64 24.58 -40.56
C GLN A 534 13.64 23.44 -39.51
N PRO A 535 13.94 22.18 -39.88
CA PRO A 535 14.15 21.09 -38.92
C PRO A 535 15.54 21.23 -38.26
N MET A 536 15.60 21.22 -36.92
CA MET A 536 16.85 21.38 -36.18
C MET A 536 17.12 20.21 -35.22
N GLU A 537 18.29 19.57 -35.34
CA GLU A 537 18.75 18.43 -34.54
C GLU A 537 19.06 18.75 -33.06
N ASN A 538 18.86 20.01 -32.59
CA ASN A 538 19.25 20.49 -31.24
C ASN A 538 18.08 20.95 -30.34
N GLU A 539 16.83 20.64 -30.68
CA GLU A 539 15.66 21.14 -29.92
C GLU A 539 15.39 20.39 -28.60
N ILE A 540 15.80 19.12 -28.47
CA ILE A 540 15.57 18.29 -27.25
C ILE A 540 16.10 19.00 -25.99
N THR A 541 17.35 19.48 -26.09
CA THR A 541 18.02 20.28 -25.06
C THR A 541 17.21 21.52 -24.67
N SER A 542 16.74 22.26 -25.68
CA SER A 542 16.07 23.53 -25.48
C SER A 542 14.68 23.34 -24.85
N VAL A 543 13.96 22.29 -25.26
CA VAL A 543 12.69 21.85 -24.67
C VAL A 543 12.87 21.44 -23.22
N THR A 544 13.91 20.64 -22.91
CA THR A 544 14.21 20.23 -21.53
C THR A 544 14.43 21.45 -20.63
N ILE A 545 15.24 22.41 -21.08
CA ILE A 545 15.51 23.66 -20.35
C ILE A 545 14.20 24.44 -20.11
N LEU A 546 13.36 24.56 -21.14
CA LEU A 546 12.08 25.27 -21.03
C LEU A 546 11.10 24.58 -20.07
N THR A 547 10.92 23.26 -20.16
CA THR A 547 10.01 22.53 -19.24
C THR A 547 10.45 22.67 -17.78
N ARG A 548 11.76 22.62 -17.52
CA ARG A 548 12.34 22.92 -16.22
C ARG A 548 12.14 24.37 -15.81
N THR A 549 12.25 25.31 -16.73
CA THR A 549 12.02 26.74 -16.48
C THR A 549 10.59 27.00 -16.02
N LEU A 550 9.59 26.39 -16.67
CA LEU A 550 8.17 26.48 -16.24
C LEU A 550 7.96 25.89 -14.85
N SER A 551 8.60 24.74 -14.59
CA SER A 551 8.57 24.12 -13.27
C SER A 551 9.17 25.05 -12.21
N LEU A 552 10.36 25.60 -12.42
CA LEU A 552 11.00 26.53 -11.49
C LEU A 552 10.22 27.84 -11.32
N LEU A 553 9.65 28.39 -12.40
CA LEU A 553 8.87 29.63 -12.40
C LEU A 553 7.65 29.55 -11.48
N SER A 554 6.91 28.44 -11.51
CA SER A 554 5.78 28.23 -10.59
C SER A 554 6.21 28.24 -9.12
N ARG A 555 7.33 27.57 -8.77
CA ARG A 555 7.86 27.54 -7.40
C ARG A 555 8.38 28.91 -6.98
N TYR A 556 9.14 29.57 -7.85
CA TYR A 556 9.61 30.93 -7.65
C TYR A 556 8.47 31.88 -7.31
N SER A 557 7.35 31.78 -8.02
CA SER A 557 6.24 32.71 -7.84
C SER A 557 5.62 32.70 -6.44
N VAL A 558 5.71 31.55 -5.75
CA VAL A 558 5.14 31.33 -4.41
C VAL A 558 6.20 31.39 -3.31
N GLN A 559 7.35 30.73 -3.53
CA GLN A 559 8.35 30.48 -2.50
C GLN A 559 9.36 31.62 -2.34
N CYS A 560 9.51 32.48 -3.36
CA CYS A 560 10.41 33.63 -3.30
C CYS A 560 9.70 34.87 -2.79
N ILE A 561 10.02 35.27 -1.55
CA ILE A 561 9.46 36.45 -0.89
C ILE A 561 10.61 37.43 -0.62
N ALA A 562 10.46 38.67 -1.10
CA ALA A 562 11.51 39.67 -0.95
C ALA A 562 11.80 39.96 0.54
N PRO A 563 13.06 40.22 0.93
CA PRO A 563 13.41 40.51 2.31
C PRO A 563 12.64 41.74 2.82
N GLY A 564 11.76 41.55 3.81
CA GLY A 564 10.94 42.62 4.40
C GLY A 564 9.50 42.71 3.87
N ASP A 565 9.09 41.82 2.97
CA ASP A 565 7.71 41.76 2.45
C ASP A 565 6.78 40.95 3.38
N VAL A 566 6.33 41.60 4.47
CA VAL A 566 5.52 40.97 5.53
C VAL A 566 4.08 40.67 5.08
N GLU A 567 3.60 41.32 4.02
CA GLU A 567 2.21 41.21 3.54
C GLU A 567 2.07 40.35 2.27
N PHE A 568 3.12 39.63 1.85
CA PHE A 568 3.15 38.86 0.59
C PHE A 568 2.80 39.75 -0.63
N SER A 569 3.22 41.01 -0.62
CA SER A 569 2.92 41.98 -1.68
C SER A 569 3.53 41.59 -3.03
N SER A 570 4.65 40.84 -3.04
CA SER A 570 5.29 40.30 -4.23
C SER A 570 4.60 39.05 -4.80
N LEU A 571 3.76 38.36 -4.02
CA LEU A 571 3.14 37.11 -4.43
C LEU A 571 2.20 37.29 -5.63
N LYS A 572 1.27 38.26 -5.56
CA LYS A 572 0.32 38.54 -6.64
C LYS A 572 0.99 38.88 -7.98
N PRO A 573 1.95 39.84 -8.07
CA PRO A 573 2.61 40.14 -9.33
C PRO A 573 3.44 38.96 -9.85
N ASN A 574 4.11 38.21 -8.97
CA ASN A 574 4.89 37.04 -9.38
C ASN A 574 3.99 35.91 -9.92
N CYS A 575 2.87 35.61 -9.26
CA CYS A 575 1.91 34.63 -9.75
C CYS A 575 1.25 35.07 -11.07
N ASN A 576 0.98 36.37 -11.24
CA ASN A 576 0.45 36.90 -12.49
C ASN A 576 1.43 36.75 -13.66
N ASP A 577 2.72 37.03 -13.42
CA ASP A 577 3.78 36.83 -14.41
C ASP A 577 3.96 35.34 -14.76
N ALA A 578 3.98 34.47 -13.74
CA ALA A 578 4.05 33.03 -13.93
C ALA A 578 2.88 32.49 -14.77
N LEU A 579 1.63 32.88 -14.46
CA LEU A 579 0.46 32.48 -15.24
C LEU A 579 0.49 33.01 -16.67
N SER A 580 0.96 34.24 -16.89
CA SER A 580 1.14 34.80 -18.24
C SER A 580 2.04 33.92 -19.10
N HIS A 581 3.19 33.50 -18.55
CA HIS A 581 4.11 32.59 -19.22
C HIS A 581 3.55 31.19 -19.40
N ILE A 582 2.93 30.60 -18.36
CA ILE A 582 2.30 29.27 -18.43
C ILE A 582 1.22 29.25 -19.51
N ASN A 583 0.35 30.27 -19.57
CA ASN A 583 -0.71 30.39 -20.57
C ASN A 583 -0.16 30.42 -21.99
N ARG A 584 0.94 31.14 -22.19
CA ARG A 584 1.59 31.22 -23.50
C ARG A 584 1.96 29.84 -24.05
N PHE A 585 2.42 28.95 -23.17
CA PHE A 585 2.90 27.61 -23.53
C PHE A 585 1.85 26.51 -23.38
N LEU A 586 0.72 26.77 -22.72
CA LEU A 586 -0.41 25.85 -22.64
C LEU A 586 -1.20 25.79 -23.98
N ASN A 587 -1.28 26.92 -24.66
CA ASN A 587 -2.03 27.08 -25.90
C ASN A 587 -1.44 26.29 -27.07
N ARG A 588 -2.34 25.79 -27.95
CA ARG A 588 -1.95 25.07 -29.17
C ARG A 588 -1.32 26.03 -30.18
N PRO A 589 -0.10 25.76 -30.69
CA PRO A 589 0.51 26.61 -31.72
C PRO A 589 -0.19 26.47 -33.07
N SER A 590 -0.09 27.50 -33.92
CA SER A 590 -0.74 27.56 -35.24
C SER A 590 -0.32 26.45 -36.20
N ASN A 591 0.88 25.87 -36.02
CA ASN A 591 1.48 24.88 -36.94
C ASN A 591 1.42 23.43 -36.41
N TRP A 592 0.55 23.15 -35.43
CA TRP A 592 0.49 21.88 -34.68
C TRP A 592 0.47 20.59 -35.54
N ASP A 593 -0.16 20.62 -36.71
CA ASP A 593 -0.40 19.42 -37.52
C ASP A 593 0.64 19.17 -38.63
N GLN A 594 1.72 19.97 -38.70
CA GLN A 594 2.66 19.92 -39.82
C GLN A 594 3.79 18.88 -39.68
N ASN A 595 4.23 18.55 -38.46
CA ASN A 595 5.34 17.59 -38.22
C ASN A 595 5.16 16.83 -36.90
N VAL A 596 5.26 15.49 -36.94
CA VAL A 596 5.10 14.58 -35.79
C VAL A 596 6.16 14.81 -34.71
N PHE A 597 7.43 15.01 -35.08
CA PHE A 597 8.51 15.21 -34.11
C PHE A 597 8.36 16.55 -33.36
N GLN A 598 8.00 17.62 -34.08
CA GLN A 598 7.71 18.92 -33.48
C GLN A 598 6.46 18.86 -32.59
N LYS A 599 5.46 18.04 -32.96
CA LYS A 599 4.28 17.81 -32.13
C LYS A 599 4.62 17.15 -30.79
N GLN A 600 5.53 16.17 -30.76
CA GLN A 600 5.98 15.52 -29.52
C GLN A 600 6.74 16.49 -28.61
N LEU A 601 7.68 17.26 -29.18
CA LEU A 601 8.41 18.30 -28.46
C LEU A 601 7.49 19.35 -27.85
N MET A 602 6.50 19.82 -28.63
CA MET A 602 5.53 20.80 -28.13
C MET A 602 4.55 20.18 -27.12
N MET A 603 4.20 18.90 -27.27
CA MET A 603 3.41 18.20 -26.27
C MET A 603 4.13 18.20 -24.91
N CYS A 604 5.43 17.90 -24.89
CA CYS A 604 6.25 17.96 -23.67
C CYS A 604 6.17 19.35 -22.98
N ILE A 605 6.27 20.43 -23.76
CA ILE A 605 6.14 21.81 -23.25
C ILE A 605 4.75 22.06 -22.67
N ARG A 606 3.69 21.69 -23.40
CA ARG A 606 2.29 21.90 -22.98
C ARG A 606 1.96 21.11 -21.72
N LEU A 607 2.45 19.88 -21.62
CA LEU A 607 2.32 19.04 -20.42
C LEU A 607 3.07 19.66 -19.23
N ALA A 608 4.27 20.21 -19.43
CA ALA A 608 5.00 20.92 -18.37
C ALA A 608 4.27 22.19 -17.89
N ALA A 609 3.62 22.92 -18.82
CA ALA A 609 2.80 24.07 -18.49
C ALA A 609 1.55 23.66 -17.69
N ALA A 610 0.84 22.62 -18.14
CA ALA A 610 -0.31 22.05 -17.42
C ALA A 610 0.08 21.52 -16.04
N TYR A 611 1.24 20.87 -15.94
CA TYR A 611 1.79 20.40 -14.67
C TYR A 611 2.08 21.57 -13.71
N SER A 612 2.75 22.62 -14.20
CA SER A 612 3.08 23.81 -13.42
C SER A 612 1.84 24.56 -12.95
N LEU A 613 0.80 24.63 -13.79
CA LEU A 613 -0.52 25.16 -13.41
C LEU A 613 -1.19 24.31 -12.33
N THR A 614 -1.17 22.98 -12.49
CA THR A 614 -1.76 22.05 -11.52
C THR A 614 -1.14 22.23 -10.14
N TRP A 615 0.19 22.37 -10.09
CA TRP A 615 0.92 22.64 -8.85
C TRP A 615 0.51 23.97 -8.22
N LEU A 616 0.43 25.07 -8.99
CA LEU A 616 -0.02 26.38 -8.48
C LEU A 616 -1.43 26.31 -7.87
N LEU A 617 -2.33 25.54 -8.48
CA LEU A 617 -3.70 25.37 -7.99
C LEU A 617 -3.78 24.54 -6.71
N GLU A 618 -2.79 23.70 -6.40
CA GLU A 618 -2.74 22.92 -5.15
C GLU A 618 -2.19 23.71 -3.97
N VAL A 619 -1.42 24.77 -4.22
CA VAL A 619 -0.85 25.60 -3.16
C VAL A 619 -1.95 26.43 -2.49
N SER A 620 -2.06 26.32 -1.17
CA SER A 620 -3.07 27.02 -0.35
C SER A 620 -2.95 28.55 -0.37
N VAL A 621 -1.74 29.07 -0.60
CA VAL A 621 -1.43 30.51 -0.58
C VAL A 621 -1.68 31.17 -1.95
N PHE A 622 -2.04 30.42 -2.99
CA PHE A 622 -2.20 30.96 -4.34
C PHE A 622 -3.38 31.96 -4.44
N PRO A 623 -3.15 33.18 -4.99
CA PRO A 623 -4.18 34.22 -5.07
C PRO A 623 -5.22 33.93 -6.18
N GLU A 624 -6.43 33.52 -5.79
CA GLU A 624 -7.52 33.16 -6.71
C GLU A 624 -7.95 34.32 -7.63
N ASP A 625 -7.85 35.57 -7.18
CA ASP A 625 -8.16 36.75 -8.00
C ASP A 625 -7.25 36.89 -9.22
N VAL A 626 -6.02 36.38 -9.14
CA VAL A 626 -5.09 36.35 -10.27
C VAL A 626 -5.49 35.28 -11.29
N LEU A 627 -6.02 34.13 -10.85
CA LEU A 627 -6.53 33.09 -11.74
C LEU A 627 -7.68 33.59 -12.61
N VAL A 628 -8.59 34.39 -12.03
CA VAL A 628 -9.76 34.96 -12.74
C VAL A 628 -9.33 35.81 -13.94
N LEU A 629 -8.22 36.56 -13.84
CA LEU A 629 -7.67 37.37 -14.95
C LEU A 629 -7.25 36.52 -16.16
N HIS A 630 -6.91 35.25 -15.90
CA HIS A 630 -6.38 34.31 -16.87
C HIS A 630 -7.35 33.18 -17.23
N ALA A 631 -8.54 33.14 -16.60
CA ALA A 631 -9.49 32.04 -16.64
C ALA A 631 -9.84 31.59 -18.06
N GLU A 632 -10.12 32.53 -18.96
CA GLU A 632 -10.50 32.23 -20.35
C GLU A 632 -9.39 31.49 -21.11
N ASN A 633 -8.14 31.95 -20.98
CA ASN A 633 -6.99 31.34 -21.65
C ASN A 633 -6.63 29.98 -21.05
N VAL A 634 -6.67 29.87 -19.72
CA VAL A 634 -6.39 28.63 -19.00
C VAL A 634 -7.42 27.55 -19.37
N LEU A 635 -8.72 27.87 -19.31
CA LEU A 635 -9.80 26.94 -19.65
C LEU A 635 -9.71 26.50 -21.11
N ASN A 636 -9.54 27.44 -22.05
CA ASN A 636 -9.35 27.10 -23.47
C ASN A 636 -8.13 26.20 -23.69
N GLY A 637 -6.97 26.58 -23.13
CA GLY A 637 -5.72 25.83 -23.26
C GLY A 637 -5.83 24.40 -22.74
N THR A 638 -6.43 24.23 -21.55
CA THR A 638 -6.68 22.92 -20.94
C THR A 638 -7.65 22.08 -21.76
N LEU A 639 -8.77 22.65 -22.24
CA LEU A 639 -9.73 21.93 -23.08
C LEU A 639 -9.11 21.44 -24.40
N PHE A 640 -8.30 22.27 -25.06
CA PHE A 640 -7.56 21.83 -26.25
C PHE A 640 -6.53 20.76 -25.92
N LEU A 641 -5.81 20.88 -24.80
CA LEU A 641 -4.83 19.88 -24.40
C LEU A 641 -5.46 18.52 -24.13
N ILE A 642 -6.62 18.48 -23.46
CA ILE A 642 -7.41 17.25 -23.22
C ILE A 642 -7.73 16.53 -24.54
N GLN A 643 -8.04 17.28 -25.61
CA GLN A 643 -8.35 16.71 -26.92
C GLN A 643 -7.10 16.27 -27.70
N ASP A 644 -5.94 16.86 -27.41
CA ASP A 644 -4.69 16.60 -28.12
C ASP A 644 -3.91 15.38 -27.56
N VAL A 645 -4.09 15.06 -26.27
CA VAL A 645 -3.46 13.90 -25.59
C VAL A 645 -4.16 12.59 -25.94
N LYS A 646 -3.39 11.51 -25.99
CA LYS A 646 -3.85 10.19 -26.44
C LYS A 646 -3.85 9.13 -25.35
N GLU A 647 -2.90 9.19 -24.43
CA GLU A 647 -2.77 8.20 -23.38
C GLU A 647 -3.85 8.40 -22.31
N CYS A 648 -4.46 7.30 -21.85
CA CYS A 648 -5.57 7.35 -20.89
C CYS A 648 -5.15 7.99 -19.56
N GLU A 649 -3.95 7.69 -19.06
CA GLU A 649 -3.44 8.25 -17.81
C GLU A 649 -3.21 9.77 -17.91
N THR A 650 -2.65 10.23 -19.03
CA THR A 650 -2.49 11.66 -19.33
C THR A 650 -3.85 12.36 -19.41
N GLN A 651 -4.84 11.73 -20.04
CA GLN A 651 -6.22 12.27 -20.08
C GLN A 651 -6.84 12.37 -18.68
N ILE A 652 -6.64 11.37 -17.82
CA ILE A 652 -7.09 11.40 -16.42
C ILE A 652 -6.41 12.54 -15.65
N TYR A 653 -5.11 12.75 -15.84
CA TYR A 653 -4.40 13.88 -15.25
C TYR A 653 -4.99 15.22 -15.71
N MET A 654 -5.25 15.37 -17.02
CA MET A 654 -5.83 16.62 -17.55
C MET A 654 -7.28 16.84 -17.10
N LEU A 655 -8.07 15.79 -16.92
CA LEU A 655 -9.41 15.87 -16.31
C LEU A 655 -9.34 16.27 -14.83
N THR A 656 -8.29 15.85 -14.12
CA THR A 656 -8.04 16.27 -12.74
C THR A 656 -7.70 17.77 -12.67
N LEU A 657 -6.86 18.26 -13.59
CA LEU A 657 -6.59 19.70 -13.75
C LEU A 657 -7.88 20.46 -14.08
N LEU A 658 -8.70 19.96 -15.01
CA LEU A 658 -9.99 20.57 -15.33
C LEU A 658 -10.91 20.60 -14.10
N GLY A 659 -11.00 19.53 -13.33
CA GLY A 659 -11.76 19.48 -12.08
C GLY A 659 -11.34 20.56 -11.08
N LYS A 660 -10.02 20.77 -10.90
CA LYS A 660 -9.50 21.86 -10.05
C LYS A 660 -9.88 23.24 -10.57
N LEU A 661 -9.86 23.45 -11.88
CA LEU A 661 -10.29 24.71 -12.50
C LEU A 661 -11.79 24.94 -12.33
N ILE A 662 -12.63 23.90 -12.48
CA ILE A 662 -14.08 23.97 -12.25
C ILE A 662 -14.38 24.38 -10.81
N HIS A 663 -13.61 23.85 -9.85
CA HIS A 663 -13.80 24.16 -8.42
C HIS A 663 -13.35 25.58 -8.05
N LYS A 664 -12.28 26.10 -8.68
CA LYS A 664 -11.69 27.42 -8.36
C LYS A 664 -12.21 28.58 -9.22
N ILE A 665 -12.78 28.31 -10.39
CA ILE A 665 -13.32 29.33 -11.29
C ILE A 665 -14.84 29.25 -11.24
N ASP A 666 -15.48 30.37 -10.92
CA ASP A 666 -16.94 30.49 -11.02
C ASP A 666 -17.39 30.41 -12.50
N LEU A 667 -17.79 29.21 -12.92
CA LEU A 667 -18.27 28.95 -14.27
C LEU A 667 -19.58 29.68 -14.62
N ILE A 668 -20.34 30.16 -13.63
CA ILE A 668 -21.56 30.94 -13.90
C ILE A 668 -21.20 32.29 -14.50
N THR A 669 -20.03 32.84 -14.13
CA THR A 669 -19.48 34.07 -14.72
C THR A 669 -18.93 33.83 -16.13
N TYR A 670 -18.69 32.57 -16.53
CA TYR A 670 -18.16 32.19 -17.85
C TYR A 670 -19.01 31.12 -18.57
N PRO A 671 -20.30 31.38 -18.85
CA PRO A 671 -21.23 30.37 -19.37
C PRO A 671 -20.85 29.83 -20.75
N GLN A 672 -20.03 30.56 -21.52
CA GLN A 672 -19.52 30.13 -22.83
C GLN A 672 -18.69 28.84 -22.78
N PHE A 673 -18.15 28.46 -21.62
CA PHE A 673 -17.31 27.26 -21.45
C PHE A 673 -18.10 26.00 -21.10
N ILE A 674 -19.36 26.13 -20.66
CA ILE A 674 -20.20 25.00 -20.27
C ILE A 674 -20.34 24.00 -21.42
N THR A 675 -20.77 24.47 -22.59
CA THR A 675 -20.97 23.62 -23.77
C THR A 675 -19.66 22.99 -24.28
N PRO A 676 -18.54 23.73 -24.41
CA PRO A 676 -17.22 23.15 -24.72
C PRO A 676 -16.75 22.06 -23.74
N ILE A 677 -16.96 22.24 -22.43
CA ILE A 677 -16.62 21.24 -21.40
C ILE A 677 -17.43 19.95 -21.66
N LEU A 678 -18.75 20.07 -21.77
CA LEU A 678 -19.64 18.93 -22.00
C LEU A 678 -19.33 18.21 -23.31
N ASN A 679 -19.05 18.95 -24.39
CA ASN A 679 -18.66 18.38 -25.67
C ASN A 679 -17.34 17.61 -25.59
N THR A 680 -16.37 18.12 -24.84
CA THR A 680 -15.07 17.45 -24.63
C THR A 680 -15.24 16.17 -23.82
N LEU A 681 -16.04 16.20 -22.75
CA LEU A 681 -16.35 15.01 -21.93
C LEU A 681 -17.12 13.95 -22.74
N ASN A 682 -18.09 14.37 -23.55
CA ASN A 682 -18.84 13.46 -24.43
C ASN A 682 -17.95 12.85 -25.52
N HIS A 683 -17.05 13.64 -26.11
CA HIS A 683 -16.05 13.14 -27.04
C HIS A 683 -15.18 12.07 -26.36
N LEU A 684 -14.58 12.36 -25.20
CA LEU A 684 -13.79 11.38 -24.46
C LEU A 684 -14.58 10.13 -24.08
N TRP A 685 -15.85 10.28 -23.69
CA TRP A 685 -16.72 9.14 -23.37
C TRP A 685 -16.91 8.22 -24.58
N SER A 686 -17.07 8.78 -25.78
CA SER A 686 -17.26 8.02 -27.03
C SER A 686 -15.98 7.30 -27.50
N PHE A 687 -14.80 7.90 -27.29
CA PHE A 687 -13.51 7.32 -27.68
C PHE A 687 -12.90 6.42 -26.58
N GLY A 688 -13.27 6.62 -25.32
CA GLY A 688 -12.82 5.87 -24.13
C GLY A 688 -13.45 4.47 -24.01
N GLY A 689 -13.67 3.80 -25.14
CA GLY A 689 -14.29 2.47 -25.23
C GLY A 689 -13.64 1.37 -24.40
N LEU A 690 -12.38 1.57 -23.97
CA LEU A 690 -11.51 0.49 -23.48
C LEU A 690 -10.97 0.67 -22.05
N SER A 691 -11.12 1.84 -21.41
CA SER A 691 -10.57 2.11 -20.06
C SER A 691 -11.65 2.52 -19.06
N ALA A 692 -11.87 1.67 -18.05
CA ALA A 692 -12.79 1.97 -16.95
C ALA A 692 -12.31 3.15 -16.08
N ALA A 693 -11.00 3.29 -15.86
CA ALA A 693 -10.42 4.38 -15.07
C ALA A 693 -10.67 5.76 -15.72
N LEU A 694 -10.57 5.87 -17.05
CA LEU A 694 -10.88 7.11 -17.76
C LEU A 694 -12.36 7.47 -17.63
N ARG A 695 -13.26 6.49 -17.79
CA ARG A 695 -14.71 6.69 -17.61
C ARG A 695 -15.05 7.10 -16.17
N ALA A 696 -14.42 6.50 -15.18
CA ALA A 696 -14.54 6.90 -13.77
C ALA A 696 -14.12 8.37 -13.56
N SER A 697 -13.00 8.79 -14.15
CA SER A 697 -12.54 10.18 -14.10
C SER A 697 -13.53 11.15 -14.77
N ILE A 698 -14.08 10.79 -15.94
CA ILE A 698 -15.13 11.58 -16.61
C ILE A 698 -16.36 11.74 -15.71
N LEU A 699 -16.83 10.66 -15.07
CA LEU A 699 -17.96 10.70 -14.13
C LEU A 699 -17.67 11.65 -12.95
N ASN A 700 -16.46 11.58 -12.40
CA ASN A 700 -16.04 12.49 -11.32
C ASN A 700 -16.02 13.96 -11.77
N THR A 701 -15.51 14.25 -12.98
CA THR A 701 -15.53 15.62 -13.52
C THR A 701 -16.96 16.14 -13.73
N VAL A 702 -17.88 15.30 -14.23
CA VAL A 702 -19.30 15.66 -14.35
C VAL A 702 -19.93 15.85 -12.97
N CYS A 703 -19.59 15.01 -11.99
CA CYS A 703 -20.08 15.12 -10.63
C CYS A 703 -19.66 16.45 -9.98
N LEU A 704 -18.40 16.86 -10.13
CA LEU A 704 -17.91 18.16 -9.67
C LEU A 704 -18.68 19.31 -10.33
N LEU A 705 -18.86 19.25 -11.65
CA LEU A 705 -19.63 20.25 -12.40
C LEU A 705 -21.04 20.42 -11.81
N ILE A 706 -21.79 19.33 -11.62
CA ILE A 706 -23.15 19.36 -11.06
C ILE A 706 -23.16 19.88 -9.62
N THR A 707 -22.18 19.45 -8.81
CA THR A 707 -22.07 19.87 -7.41
C THR A 707 -21.91 21.38 -7.29
N GLU A 708 -21.04 21.99 -8.09
CA GLU A 708 -20.84 23.45 -8.11
C GLU A 708 -22.11 24.20 -8.54
N PHE A 709 -22.81 23.75 -9.58
CA PHE A 709 -24.07 24.36 -10.01
C PHE A 709 -25.19 24.23 -8.97
N ASN A 710 -25.29 23.07 -8.31
CA ASN A 710 -26.30 22.81 -7.28
C ASN A 710 -25.99 23.50 -5.94
N GLY A 711 -24.71 23.83 -5.68
CA GLY A 711 -24.22 24.51 -4.49
C GLY A 711 -24.34 26.04 -4.53
N PHE A 712 -24.60 26.63 -5.69
CA PHE A 712 -24.63 28.08 -5.86
C PHE A 712 -25.73 28.78 -5.03
N ASN A 713 -25.38 29.85 -4.31
CA ASN A 713 -26.34 30.53 -3.42
C ASN A 713 -27.29 31.49 -4.15
N GLU A 714 -26.91 31.99 -5.33
CA GLU A 714 -27.70 32.94 -6.11
C GLU A 714 -28.39 32.25 -7.29
N CYS A 715 -29.72 32.43 -7.42
CA CYS A 715 -30.48 31.89 -8.56
C CYS A 715 -30.12 32.65 -9.85
N SER A 716 -29.15 32.14 -10.61
CA SER A 716 -28.89 32.59 -11.98
C SER A 716 -30.05 32.22 -12.91
N SER A 717 -30.39 33.09 -13.86
CA SER A 717 -31.41 32.82 -14.89
C SER A 717 -31.04 31.67 -15.84
N LEU A 718 -29.76 31.27 -15.87
CA LEU A 718 -29.23 30.19 -16.73
C LEU A 718 -29.40 28.80 -16.11
N LEU A 719 -29.67 28.72 -14.81
CA LEU A 719 -29.74 27.46 -14.08
C LEU A 719 -30.88 26.54 -14.54
N PRO A 720 -32.10 27.05 -14.84
CA PRO A 720 -33.17 26.21 -15.38
C PRO A 720 -32.84 25.64 -16.77
N GLU A 721 -32.24 26.43 -17.66
CA GLU A 721 -31.83 25.98 -18.99
C GLU A 721 -30.74 24.91 -18.90
N PHE A 722 -29.76 25.11 -18.01
CA PHE A 722 -28.71 24.13 -17.71
C PHE A 722 -29.27 22.81 -17.17
N ASN A 723 -30.18 22.87 -16.19
CA ASN A 723 -30.84 21.69 -15.62
C ASN A 723 -31.59 20.90 -16.70
N THR A 724 -32.28 21.58 -17.64
CA THR A 724 -32.96 20.91 -18.75
C THR A 724 -32.00 20.27 -19.75
N LEU A 725 -30.83 20.87 -19.99
CA LEU A 725 -29.83 20.38 -20.94
C LEU A 725 -29.14 19.09 -20.47
N ILE A 726 -28.91 18.96 -19.16
CA ILE A 726 -27.97 17.98 -18.60
C ILE A 726 -28.64 16.81 -17.91
N HIS A 727 -29.82 17.00 -17.28
CA HIS A 727 -30.44 15.97 -16.45
C HIS A 727 -30.65 14.65 -17.19
N SER A 728 -31.21 14.67 -18.41
CA SER A 728 -31.48 13.44 -19.17
C SER A 728 -30.19 12.69 -19.55
N SER A 729 -29.17 13.44 -19.99
CA SER A 729 -27.86 12.90 -20.37
C SER A 729 -27.12 12.28 -19.18
N VAL A 730 -27.12 12.96 -18.03
CA VAL A 730 -26.47 12.48 -16.80
C VAL A 730 -27.19 11.28 -16.20
N ILE A 731 -28.52 11.28 -16.21
CA ILE A 731 -29.31 10.13 -15.74
C ILE A 731 -29.01 8.89 -16.59
N ASN A 732 -28.97 9.05 -17.92
CA ASN A 732 -28.57 7.96 -18.81
C ASN A 732 -27.11 7.50 -18.55
N LEU A 733 -26.21 8.44 -18.27
CA LEU A 733 -24.81 8.14 -17.94
C LEU A 733 -24.69 7.29 -16.67
N ILE A 734 -25.36 7.69 -15.58
CA ILE A 734 -25.43 6.93 -14.32
C ILE A 734 -25.96 5.52 -14.58
N GLN A 735 -27.06 5.42 -15.33
CA GLN A 735 -27.71 4.15 -15.66
C GLN A 735 -26.76 3.21 -16.41
N ILE A 736 -26.11 3.69 -17.47
CA ILE A 736 -25.17 2.89 -18.27
C ILE A 736 -23.97 2.44 -17.43
N SER A 737 -23.39 3.33 -16.61
CA SER A 737 -22.23 3.02 -15.77
C SER A 737 -22.54 1.96 -14.71
N LEU A 738 -23.69 2.06 -14.04
CA LEU A 738 -24.10 1.09 -13.04
C LEU A 738 -24.42 -0.28 -13.65
N TYR A 739 -24.96 -0.34 -14.87
CA TYR A 739 -25.13 -1.62 -15.58
C TYR A 739 -23.80 -2.21 -16.04
N GLN A 740 -22.88 -1.40 -16.57
CA GLN A 740 -21.55 -1.86 -16.99
C GLN A 740 -20.74 -2.44 -15.82
N ALA A 741 -20.82 -1.83 -14.64
CA ALA A 741 -20.20 -2.32 -13.42
C ALA A 741 -20.81 -3.63 -12.89
N GLU A 742 -22.06 -3.93 -13.24
CA GLU A 742 -22.75 -5.17 -12.82
C GLU A 742 -22.48 -6.34 -13.79
N GLU A 743 -22.45 -6.05 -15.09
CA GLU A 743 -22.33 -7.07 -16.14
C GLU A 743 -20.87 -7.39 -16.51
N ASN A 744 -19.88 -6.78 -15.85
CA ASN A 744 -18.44 -6.94 -16.11
C ASN A 744 -18.06 -6.84 -17.60
N GLN A 745 -18.77 -5.99 -18.36
CA GLN A 745 -18.60 -5.87 -19.82
C GLN A 745 -17.22 -5.33 -20.23
N ILE A 746 -16.56 -4.61 -19.31
CA ILE A 746 -15.23 -4.02 -19.50
C ILE A 746 -14.35 -4.47 -18.33
N ASN A 747 -13.10 -4.85 -18.60
CA ASN A 747 -12.13 -5.16 -17.56
C ASN A 747 -11.96 -3.94 -16.62
N GLY A 748 -12.17 -4.16 -15.31
CA GLY A 748 -12.12 -3.10 -14.29
C GLY A 748 -13.36 -2.22 -14.21
N SER A 749 -14.49 -2.61 -14.82
CA SER A 749 -15.76 -1.87 -14.77
C SER A 749 -16.34 -1.68 -13.36
N GLU A 750 -15.92 -2.48 -12.37
CA GLU A 750 -16.20 -2.27 -10.95
C GLU A 750 -15.81 -0.85 -10.48
N ALA A 751 -14.74 -0.28 -11.03
CA ALA A 751 -14.28 1.08 -10.73
C ALA A 751 -15.27 2.19 -11.15
N LEU A 752 -16.30 1.86 -11.95
CA LEU A 752 -17.35 2.80 -12.35
C LEU A 752 -18.46 2.96 -11.30
N PHE A 753 -18.55 2.02 -10.35
CA PHE A 753 -19.64 1.99 -9.37
C PHE A 753 -19.65 3.23 -8.48
N GLU A 754 -18.55 3.49 -7.76
CA GLU A 754 -18.43 4.61 -6.83
C GLU A 754 -18.64 5.98 -7.52
N PRO A 755 -17.96 6.30 -8.64
CA PRO A 755 -18.20 7.57 -9.35
C PRO A 755 -19.64 7.75 -9.83
N ALA A 756 -20.32 6.68 -10.27
CA ALA A 756 -21.70 6.75 -10.73
C ALA A 756 -22.68 7.01 -9.58
N VAL A 757 -22.44 6.42 -8.39
CA VAL A 757 -23.23 6.66 -7.17
C VAL A 757 -22.99 8.10 -6.68
N CYS A 758 -21.75 8.57 -6.64
CA CYS A 758 -21.42 9.96 -6.30
C CYS A 758 -22.10 10.96 -7.26
N LEU A 759 -22.09 10.69 -8.56
CA LEU A 759 -22.76 11.50 -9.57
C LEU A 759 -24.29 11.54 -9.37
N TRP A 760 -24.89 10.44 -8.95
CA TRP A 760 -26.31 10.43 -8.60
C TRP A 760 -26.58 11.25 -7.34
N ALA A 761 -25.76 11.12 -6.30
CA ALA A 761 -25.89 11.92 -5.08
C ALA A 761 -25.83 13.43 -5.40
N SER A 762 -24.84 13.88 -6.18
CA SER A 762 -24.70 15.30 -6.54
C SER A 762 -25.90 15.85 -7.34
N LEU A 763 -26.57 15.02 -8.14
CA LEU A 763 -27.77 15.40 -8.89
C LEU A 763 -28.97 15.71 -7.98
N VAL A 764 -29.08 15.04 -6.82
CA VAL A 764 -30.24 15.17 -5.91
C VAL A 764 -29.96 16.04 -4.68
N GLU A 765 -28.70 16.45 -4.49
CA GLU A 765 -28.21 17.27 -3.39
C GLU A 765 -28.02 18.74 -3.77
N GLY A 766 -27.65 19.57 -2.80
CA GLY A 766 -27.53 21.03 -3.00
C GLY A 766 -28.84 21.80 -2.89
N LEU A 767 -28.73 23.13 -2.95
CA LEU A 767 -29.85 24.08 -2.80
C LEU A 767 -30.69 24.16 -4.08
N ASN A 768 -30.01 24.18 -5.23
CA ASN A 768 -30.63 24.41 -6.54
C ASN A 768 -30.97 23.13 -7.31
N SER A 769 -30.80 21.95 -6.72
CA SER A 769 -31.25 20.71 -7.37
C SER A 769 -32.74 20.74 -7.65
N ALA A 770 -33.11 20.29 -8.85
CA ALA A 770 -34.46 20.33 -9.38
C ALA A 770 -34.97 18.92 -9.72
N TRP A 771 -36.28 18.72 -9.57
CA TRP A 771 -36.91 17.46 -9.96
C TRP A 771 -36.89 17.30 -11.49
N SER A 772 -36.48 16.12 -11.95
CA SER A 772 -36.66 15.66 -13.33
C SER A 772 -37.51 14.40 -13.36
N PRO A 773 -38.49 14.28 -14.26
CA PRO A 773 -39.23 13.04 -14.47
C PRO A 773 -38.32 11.83 -14.76
N ASP A 774 -37.18 12.07 -15.42
CA ASP A 774 -36.23 11.01 -15.78
C ASP A 774 -35.56 10.36 -14.55
N LEU A 775 -35.56 11.01 -13.38
CA LEU A 775 -35.00 10.44 -12.14
C LEU A 775 -35.69 9.12 -11.75
N ILE A 776 -36.96 8.96 -12.14
CA ILE A 776 -37.74 7.74 -11.90
C ILE A 776 -37.08 6.53 -12.57
N ASN A 777 -36.38 6.74 -13.69
CA ASN A 777 -35.71 5.66 -14.43
C ASN A 777 -34.57 4.98 -13.65
N LEU A 778 -34.01 5.66 -12.63
CA LEU A 778 -32.97 5.11 -11.76
C LEU A 778 -33.54 4.32 -10.57
N MET A 779 -34.81 4.52 -10.22
CA MET A 779 -35.43 3.85 -9.05
C MET A 779 -35.37 2.32 -9.11
N PRO A 780 -35.58 1.64 -10.27
CA PRO A 780 -35.39 0.21 -10.38
C PRO A 780 -33.98 -0.28 -10.01
N ILE A 781 -32.93 0.53 -10.21
CA ILE A 781 -31.57 0.17 -9.81
C ILE A 781 -31.42 0.28 -8.28
N LEU A 782 -32.04 1.30 -7.67
CA LEU A 782 -32.03 1.49 -6.22
C LEU A 782 -32.66 0.29 -5.49
N VAL A 783 -33.81 -0.19 -5.98
CA VAL A 783 -34.61 -1.23 -5.32
C VAL A 783 -34.40 -2.64 -5.90
N GLY A 784 -33.81 -2.81 -7.08
CA GLY A 784 -33.66 -4.12 -7.73
C GLY A 784 -35.00 -4.79 -8.04
N ASP A 785 -35.00 -6.12 -8.15
CA ASP A 785 -36.21 -6.90 -8.50
C ASP A 785 -37.22 -7.09 -7.34
N SER A 786 -37.12 -6.32 -6.25
CA SER A 786 -38.11 -6.34 -5.15
C SER A 786 -39.52 -5.94 -5.60
N VAL A 787 -39.64 -5.21 -6.71
CA VAL A 787 -40.90 -4.89 -7.40
C VAL A 787 -41.59 -6.13 -8.00
N HIS A 788 -40.82 -7.18 -8.33
CA HIS A 788 -41.38 -8.45 -8.81
C HIS A 788 -41.75 -9.39 -7.65
N LEU A 789 -41.01 -9.34 -6.54
CA LEU A 789 -41.32 -10.10 -5.31
C LEU A 789 -42.63 -9.66 -4.65
N THR A 790 -42.94 -8.36 -4.69
CA THR A 790 -44.21 -7.79 -4.20
C THR A 790 -45.42 -8.23 -5.03
N LYS A 791 -45.25 -8.47 -6.34
CA LYS A 791 -46.33 -8.92 -7.24
C LYS A 791 -46.51 -10.45 -7.28
N ALA A 792 -45.47 -11.21 -6.95
CA ALA A 792 -45.48 -12.68 -7.07
C ALA A 792 -45.91 -13.43 -5.80
N GLY A 793 -46.24 -12.74 -4.69
CA GLY A 793 -46.77 -13.40 -3.49
C GLY A 793 -45.78 -14.36 -2.80
N GLY A 794 -44.47 -14.12 -2.93
CA GLY A 794 -43.44 -14.84 -2.17
C GLY A 794 -42.96 -16.19 -2.72
N ASP A 795 -43.43 -16.65 -3.89
CA ASP A 795 -42.94 -17.89 -4.50
C ASP A 795 -41.62 -17.65 -5.26
N LEU A 796 -40.50 -17.95 -4.59
CA LEU A 796 -39.12 -17.67 -5.01
C LEU A 796 -38.44 -18.80 -5.81
N SER A 797 -39.19 -19.83 -6.24
CA SER A 797 -38.60 -21.00 -6.93
C SER A 797 -38.33 -20.80 -8.43
N VAL A 798 -38.53 -19.59 -8.97
CA VAL A 798 -38.35 -19.30 -10.41
C VAL A 798 -37.59 -17.99 -10.60
N SER A 799 -36.25 -18.05 -10.59
CA SER A 799 -35.37 -17.42 -11.58
C SER A 799 -33.94 -17.29 -11.04
N THR A 800 -32.98 -17.83 -11.78
CA THR A 800 -31.54 -17.72 -11.56
C THR A 800 -30.96 -16.37 -12.02
N SER A 801 -31.77 -15.30 -12.08
CA SER A 801 -31.36 -14.01 -12.69
C SER A 801 -32.02 -12.79 -12.06
N LEU A 802 -32.21 -12.75 -10.73
CA LEU A 802 -32.72 -11.57 -10.05
C LEU A 802 -31.63 -10.49 -9.95
N LYS A 803 -31.91 -9.27 -10.43
CA LYS A 803 -31.03 -8.10 -10.29
C LYS A 803 -30.94 -7.67 -8.83
N ARG A 804 -29.71 -7.51 -8.33
CA ARG A 804 -29.45 -7.12 -6.93
C ARG A 804 -29.80 -5.63 -6.74
N PRO A 805 -30.44 -5.24 -5.61
CA PRO A 805 -30.65 -3.82 -5.30
C PRO A 805 -29.31 -3.09 -5.11
N LEU A 806 -29.28 -1.77 -5.32
CA LEU A 806 -28.05 -0.96 -5.21
C LEU A 806 -27.33 -1.16 -3.86
N LEU A 807 -28.07 -1.23 -2.75
CA LEU A 807 -27.48 -1.49 -1.43
C LEU A 807 -26.79 -2.88 -1.35
N GLY A 808 -27.28 -3.87 -2.08
CA GLY A 808 -26.70 -5.20 -2.14
C GLY A 808 -25.45 -5.28 -3.04
N ARG A 809 -25.01 -4.16 -3.61
CA ARG A 809 -23.83 -4.02 -4.48
C ARG A 809 -22.71 -3.17 -3.86
N VAL A 810 -22.92 -2.64 -2.65
CA VAL A 810 -21.98 -1.76 -1.94
C VAL A 810 -20.98 -2.60 -1.14
N ASP A 811 -19.71 -2.19 -1.06
CA ASP A 811 -18.66 -2.88 -0.31
C ASP A 811 -18.20 -2.16 0.96
N SER A 812 -18.64 -0.90 1.18
CA SER A 812 -18.25 -0.07 2.33
C SER A 812 -19.41 0.70 2.98
N GLY A 813 -19.23 1.07 4.26
CA GLY A 813 -20.20 1.89 4.98
C GLY A 813 -20.38 3.30 4.41
N GLU A 814 -19.38 3.82 3.67
CA GLU A 814 -19.43 5.13 3.02
C GLU A 814 -20.31 5.11 1.77
N GLN A 815 -20.17 4.08 0.92
CA GLN A 815 -21.06 3.95 -0.25
C GLN A 815 -22.50 3.66 0.19
N ALA A 816 -22.71 2.98 1.32
CA ALA A 816 -24.03 2.78 1.89
C ALA A 816 -24.66 4.12 2.31
N ASP A 817 -23.89 5.03 2.92
CA ASP A 817 -24.33 6.39 3.23
C ASP A 817 -24.75 7.16 1.97
N LEU A 818 -23.97 7.06 0.88
CA LEU A 818 -24.33 7.65 -0.41
C LEU A 818 -25.68 7.11 -0.93
N VAL A 819 -25.96 5.80 -0.83
CA VAL A 819 -27.24 5.21 -1.23
C VAL A 819 -28.41 5.81 -0.45
N PHE A 820 -28.25 6.05 0.86
CA PHE A 820 -29.29 6.68 1.69
C PHE A 820 -29.48 8.16 1.36
N ARG A 821 -28.38 8.87 1.13
CA ARG A 821 -28.40 10.28 0.68
C ARG A 821 -29.13 10.43 -0.64
N ILE A 822 -28.90 9.52 -1.58
CA ILE A 822 -29.64 9.45 -2.85
C ILE A 822 -31.14 9.26 -2.62
N ALA A 823 -31.53 8.30 -1.78
CA ALA A 823 -32.94 8.03 -1.50
C ALA A 823 -33.63 9.24 -0.85
N TYR A 824 -32.99 9.87 0.13
CA TYR A 824 -33.48 11.06 0.80
C TYR A 824 -33.56 12.28 -0.13
N GLY A 825 -32.49 12.54 -0.90
CA GLY A 825 -32.43 13.63 -1.86
C GLY A 825 -33.52 13.52 -2.92
N THR A 826 -33.75 12.31 -3.45
CA THR A 826 -34.82 12.04 -4.41
C THR A 826 -36.21 12.33 -3.83
N LEU A 827 -36.48 11.87 -2.60
CA LEU A 827 -37.75 12.13 -1.90
C LEU A 827 -37.97 13.63 -1.64
N ARG A 828 -36.90 14.34 -1.24
CA ARG A 828 -36.91 15.79 -1.02
C ARG A 828 -37.26 16.55 -2.31
N LEU A 829 -36.70 16.14 -3.44
CA LEU A 829 -37.02 16.75 -4.74
C LEU A 829 -38.45 16.45 -5.20
N ALA A 830 -38.94 15.21 -5.01
CA ALA A 830 -40.33 14.86 -5.30
C ALA A 830 -41.31 15.71 -4.47
N HIS A 831 -40.98 15.96 -3.20
CA HIS A 831 -41.76 16.84 -2.32
C HIS A 831 -41.73 18.31 -2.81
N LYS A 832 -40.56 18.83 -3.22
CA LYS A 832 -40.44 20.18 -3.79
C LYS A 832 -41.22 20.34 -5.10
N ALA A 833 -41.35 19.27 -5.90
CA ALA A 833 -42.00 19.30 -7.21
C ALA A 833 -43.53 19.38 -7.17
N GLY A 834 -44.15 18.97 -6.06
CA GLY A 834 -45.59 19.07 -5.84
C GLY A 834 -46.22 17.81 -5.23
N ASN A 835 -47.37 17.98 -4.57
CA ASN A 835 -48.03 16.92 -3.79
C ASN A 835 -48.43 15.70 -4.63
N ASP A 836 -48.84 15.87 -5.88
CA ASP A 836 -49.25 14.77 -6.76
C ASP A 836 -48.05 13.89 -7.17
N ILE A 837 -46.90 14.51 -7.43
CA ILE A 837 -45.65 13.82 -7.76
C ILE A 837 -45.15 13.04 -6.54
N LEU A 838 -45.17 13.66 -5.36
CA LEU A 838 -44.80 13.03 -4.11
C LEU A 838 -45.69 11.83 -3.77
N HIS A 839 -47.01 11.97 -3.90
CA HIS A 839 -47.96 10.90 -3.63
C HIS A 839 -47.69 9.68 -4.52
N ASN A 840 -47.51 9.91 -5.83
CA ASN A 840 -47.20 8.84 -6.78
C ASN A 840 -45.84 8.19 -6.50
N PHE A 841 -44.83 9.00 -6.15
CA PHE A 841 -43.50 8.50 -5.82
C PHE A 841 -43.50 7.59 -4.60
N ILE A 842 -44.15 8.02 -3.50
CA ILE A 842 -44.24 7.23 -2.26
C ILE A 842 -45.03 5.94 -2.50
N CYS A 843 -46.16 6.01 -3.21
CA CYS A 843 -47.00 4.83 -3.48
C CYS A 843 -46.26 3.77 -4.31
N GLN A 844 -45.34 4.16 -5.19
CA GLN A 844 -44.65 3.23 -6.08
C GLN A 844 -43.36 2.65 -5.48
N TRP A 845 -42.58 3.45 -4.75
CA TRP A 845 -41.19 3.09 -4.44
C TRP A 845 -40.91 2.84 -2.96
N SER A 846 -41.81 3.22 -2.04
CA SER A 846 -41.58 3.05 -0.60
C SER A 846 -41.49 1.58 -0.18
N GLU A 847 -42.49 0.77 -0.53
CA GLU A 847 -42.53 -0.66 -0.20
C GLU A 847 -41.39 -1.46 -0.87
N PRO A 848 -41.12 -1.32 -2.19
CA PRO A 848 -39.97 -1.97 -2.82
C PRO A 848 -38.63 -1.63 -2.16
N PHE A 849 -38.41 -0.36 -1.79
CA PHE A 849 -37.17 0.07 -1.13
C PHE A 849 -36.96 -0.65 0.22
N TRP A 850 -38.01 -0.75 1.04
CA TRP A 850 -37.93 -1.42 2.35
C TRP A 850 -37.74 -2.93 2.24
N ILE A 851 -38.33 -3.57 1.21
CA ILE A 851 -38.12 -5.00 0.96
C ILE A 851 -36.66 -5.27 0.56
N SER A 852 -36.08 -4.44 -0.29
CA SER A 852 -34.66 -4.55 -0.69
C SER A 852 -33.71 -4.40 0.50
N MET A 853 -34.01 -3.45 1.40
CA MET A 853 -33.28 -3.27 2.66
C MET A 853 -33.31 -4.55 3.51
N LEU A 854 -34.47 -5.19 3.64
CA LEU A 854 -34.65 -6.42 4.42
C LEU A 854 -33.91 -7.60 3.79
N VAL A 855 -33.99 -7.76 2.46
CA VAL A 855 -33.32 -8.85 1.72
C VAL A 855 -31.80 -8.78 1.87
N VAL A 856 -31.20 -7.59 1.76
CA VAL A 856 -29.75 -7.38 1.94
C VAL A 856 -29.33 -7.62 3.39
N SER A 857 -30.12 -7.14 4.37
CA SER A 857 -29.82 -7.30 5.81
C SER A 857 -29.90 -8.76 6.29
N LEU A 858 -30.67 -9.62 5.61
CA LEU A 858 -30.84 -11.03 5.95
C LEU A 858 -29.86 -11.97 5.21
N ASN A 859 -29.05 -11.45 4.29
CA ASN A 859 -28.00 -12.18 3.56
C ASN A 859 -28.49 -13.47 2.83
N TRP A 860 -29.71 -13.44 2.29
CA TRP A 860 -30.39 -14.63 1.71
C TRP A 860 -29.71 -15.17 0.43
N ASN A 861 -28.90 -14.37 -0.27
CA ASN A 861 -28.31 -14.77 -1.56
C ASN A 861 -27.03 -15.61 -1.45
N ASN A 862 -26.37 -15.68 -0.29
CA ASN A 862 -25.13 -16.46 -0.13
C ASN A 862 -25.35 -17.91 0.34
N SER A 863 -26.59 -18.34 0.57
CA SER A 863 -26.89 -19.74 0.89
C SER A 863 -26.91 -20.67 -0.32
N LEU A 864 -26.71 -20.15 -1.53
CA LEU A 864 -26.74 -20.92 -2.78
C LEU A 864 -25.51 -20.61 -3.64
N GLY A 865 -24.36 -21.15 -3.23
CA GLY A 865 -23.27 -21.50 -4.14
C GLY A 865 -22.16 -20.48 -4.33
N GLU A 866 -21.35 -20.21 -3.31
CA GLU A 866 -19.91 -19.94 -3.47
C GLU A 866 -19.22 -20.08 -2.11
N GLN A 867 -18.62 -21.25 -1.87
CA GLN A 867 -17.64 -21.41 -0.80
C GLN A 867 -16.38 -20.67 -1.23
N VAL A 868 -16.09 -19.52 -0.59
CA VAL A 868 -14.81 -18.82 -0.76
C VAL A 868 -13.68 -19.80 -0.45
N ASN A 869 -12.90 -20.11 -1.49
CA ASN A 869 -11.87 -21.13 -1.48
C ASN A 869 -10.63 -20.57 -0.78
N LEU A 870 -10.41 -20.97 0.47
CA LEU A 870 -9.20 -20.62 1.26
C LEU A 870 -7.88 -21.02 0.56
N GLU A 871 -7.92 -21.84 -0.50
CA GLU A 871 -6.74 -22.27 -1.27
C GLU A 871 -6.07 -21.14 -2.07
N ASP A 872 -6.80 -20.10 -2.50
CA ASP A 872 -6.21 -19.00 -3.28
C ASP A 872 -5.35 -18.05 -2.44
N LEU A 873 -5.61 -17.97 -1.13
CA LEU A 873 -4.78 -17.22 -0.17
C LEU A 873 -3.46 -17.93 0.18
N TYR A 874 -3.37 -19.25 -0.02
CA TYR A 874 -2.18 -20.04 0.31
C TYR A 874 -1.32 -20.43 -0.90
N SER A 875 -1.87 -20.39 -2.11
CA SER A 875 -1.16 -20.77 -3.34
C SER A 875 -0.19 -19.67 -3.83
N GLN A 876 -0.48 -18.40 -3.57
CA GLN A 876 0.29 -17.27 -4.11
C GLN A 876 1.55 -16.87 -3.29
N ALA A 877 1.77 -17.47 -2.11
CA ALA A 877 3.03 -17.34 -1.38
C ALA A 877 4.17 -18.23 -1.95
N SER A 878 3.86 -19.07 -2.96
CA SER A 878 4.81 -20.05 -3.51
C SER A 878 5.57 -19.58 -4.77
N SER A 879 5.19 -18.44 -5.35
CA SER A 879 5.82 -17.92 -6.58
C SER A 879 7.10 -17.09 -6.35
N CYS A 880 7.47 -16.80 -5.10
CA CYS A 880 8.56 -15.85 -4.79
C CYS A 880 9.98 -16.45 -4.80
N ILE A 881 10.18 -17.71 -5.21
CA ILE A 881 11.48 -18.41 -5.01
C ILE A 881 12.36 -18.42 -6.28
N ASN A 882 11.85 -18.11 -7.47
CA ASN A 882 12.64 -18.16 -8.71
C ASN A 882 12.48 -16.91 -9.57
N ASP A 883 13.18 -15.83 -9.21
CA ASP A 883 13.69 -14.87 -10.19
C ASP A 883 14.88 -14.11 -9.58
N GLU A 884 16.12 -14.53 -9.88
CA GLU A 884 17.33 -13.88 -9.38
C GLU A 884 17.60 -12.49 -9.98
N ASN A 885 16.71 -11.97 -10.83
CA ASN A 885 16.83 -10.69 -11.52
C ASN A 885 15.53 -9.86 -11.63
N LYS A 886 14.42 -10.26 -11.00
CA LYS A 886 13.20 -9.42 -10.96
C LYS A 886 12.87 -8.97 -9.55
N THR A 887 12.27 -7.79 -9.49
CA THR A 887 11.87 -7.05 -8.31
C THR A 887 11.18 -7.92 -7.26
N ASP A 888 11.65 -7.76 -6.02
CA ASP A 888 11.22 -8.44 -4.81
C ASP A 888 9.70 -8.22 -4.58
N GLU A 889 8.86 -9.16 -5.03
CA GLU A 889 7.45 -9.25 -4.62
C GLU A 889 7.32 -10.30 -3.50
N GLU A 890 7.75 -9.96 -2.27
CA GLU A 890 7.58 -10.80 -1.07
C GLU A 890 6.44 -10.34 -0.13
N SER A 891 5.70 -9.25 -0.44
CA SER A 891 4.77 -8.62 0.51
C SER A 891 3.32 -8.36 0.03
N LYS A 892 2.90 -8.84 -1.13
CA LYS A 892 1.48 -8.79 -1.51
C LYS A 892 0.69 -9.86 -0.75
N TYR A 893 -0.57 -9.58 -0.45
CA TYR A 893 -1.56 -10.42 0.24
C TYR A 893 -1.74 -10.16 1.75
N SER A 894 -2.37 -9.03 2.04
CA SER A 894 -3.37 -8.97 3.11
C SER A 894 -4.50 -8.02 2.71
N THR A 895 -5.71 -8.34 3.15
CA THR A 895 -6.92 -7.50 3.25
C THR A 895 -7.66 -7.12 1.97
N VAL A 896 -8.70 -7.90 1.63
CA VAL A 896 -10.03 -7.40 1.20
C VAL A 896 -11.10 -8.36 1.77
N GLU A 897 -12.28 -7.82 2.05
CA GLU A 897 -13.49 -8.46 2.61
C GLU A 897 -13.57 -8.55 4.13
N THR A 898 -14.13 -7.52 4.79
CA THR A 898 -15.00 -7.67 5.99
C THR A 898 -15.62 -6.36 6.53
N ASN A 899 -16.10 -5.42 5.69
CA ASN A 899 -16.66 -4.14 6.18
C ASN A 899 -18.18 -3.97 6.02
N PHE A 900 -18.97 -5.03 6.25
CA PHE A 900 -20.42 -4.99 5.96
C PHE A 900 -21.36 -4.60 7.11
N TYR A 901 -20.89 -4.05 8.24
CA TYR A 901 -21.78 -3.58 9.31
C TYR A 901 -21.22 -2.36 10.05
N HIS A 902 -21.48 -1.15 9.53
CA HIS A 902 -21.09 0.13 10.14
C HIS A 902 -22.24 0.86 10.88
N PRO A 903 -21.92 1.79 11.82
CA PRO A 903 -22.86 2.56 12.65
C PRO A 903 -23.84 3.48 11.91
N SER A 904 -23.60 3.79 10.64
CA SER A 904 -24.46 4.60 9.76
C SER A 904 -25.87 4.00 9.58
N PHE A 905 -25.99 2.66 9.66
CA PHE A 905 -27.27 1.95 9.66
C PHE A 905 -28.17 2.36 10.84
N ARG A 906 -27.58 2.60 12.03
CA ARG A 906 -28.30 2.98 13.24
C ARG A 906 -28.78 4.42 13.18
N SER A 907 -27.96 5.34 12.68
CA SER A 907 -28.33 6.76 12.52
C SER A 907 -29.42 6.95 11.47
N CYS A 908 -29.32 6.27 10.32
CA CYS A 908 -30.33 6.34 9.25
C CYS A 908 -31.65 5.63 9.60
N PHE A 909 -31.62 4.48 10.28
CA PHE A 909 -32.84 3.83 10.79
C PHE A 909 -33.59 4.75 11.77
N THR A 910 -32.84 5.45 12.63
CA THR A 910 -33.41 6.41 13.61
C THR A 910 -33.94 7.68 12.94
N TYR A 911 -33.25 8.22 11.92
CA TYR A 911 -33.69 9.39 11.15
C TYR A 911 -34.90 9.09 10.26
N THR A 912 -34.97 7.88 9.70
CA THR A 912 -36.11 7.43 8.89
C THR A 912 -37.34 7.16 9.75
N LEU A 913 -37.16 6.60 10.96
CA LEU A 913 -38.22 6.52 11.98
C LEU A 913 -38.71 7.91 12.41
N GLN A 914 -37.83 8.92 12.46
CA GLN A 914 -38.20 10.31 12.76
C GLN A 914 -38.96 10.97 11.60
N LEU A 915 -38.59 10.73 10.35
CA LEU A 915 -39.31 11.22 9.15
C LEU A 915 -40.69 10.58 9.00
N VAL A 916 -40.81 9.27 9.24
CA VAL A 916 -42.10 8.54 9.27
C VAL A 916 -43.00 9.02 10.41
N ARG A 917 -42.43 9.32 11.59
CA ARG A 917 -43.17 9.96 12.70
C ARG A 917 -43.62 11.38 12.35
N LYS A 918 -42.78 12.20 11.73
CA LYS A 918 -43.11 13.59 11.34
C LYS A 918 -44.23 13.67 10.31
N PHE A 919 -44.39 12.65 9.46
CA PHE A 919 -45.50 12.51 8.51
C PHE A 919 -46.76 11.91 9.12
N SER A 920 -46.65 11.14 10.20
CA SER A 920 -47.81 10.61 10.94
C SER A 920 -48.60 11.70 11.69
N ASP A 921 -47.97 12.85 11.96
CA ASP A 921 -48.58 13.95 12.71
C ASP A 921 -49.33 14.97 11.82
N ASN A 922 -49.15 14.93 10.50
CA ASN A 922 -49.86 15.81 9.56
C ASN A 922 -51.01 15.06 8.86
N ASN A 923 -52.11 14.87 9.60
CA ASN A 923 -53.48 14.63 9.14
C ASN A 923 -53.67 13.90 7.80
N ASN A 924 -53.45 12.57 7.79
CA ASN A 924 -54.35 11.57 7.19
C ASN A 924 -53.76 10.14 7.38
N PRO A 925 -54.16 9.38 8.43
CA PRO A 925 -54.08 7.92 8.44
C PRO A 925 -55.35 7.36 7.76
N PRO A 926 -55.38 6.17 7.14
CA PRO A 926 -54.62 4.97 7.50
C PRO A 926 -54.12 4.16 6.29
N ASN A 927 -52.83 3.87 6.17
CA ASN A 927 -52.42 2.63 5.51
C ASN A 927 -50.98 2.24 5.86
N LEU A 928 -50.05 3.18 6.04
CA LEU A 928 -48.64 2.82 6.30
C LEU A 928 -48.36 2.32 7.72
N TYR A 929 -48.99 2.93 8.75
CA TYR A 929 -48.85 2.47 10.14
C TYR A 929 -49.54 1.11 10.35
N SER A 930 -50.69 0.89 9.70
CA SER A 930 -51.38 -0.41 9.67
C SER A 930 -50.69 -1.43 8.76
N LEU A 931 -49.94 -1.02 7.73
CA LEU A 931 -49.08 -1.92 6.95
C LEU A 931 -47.85 -2.34 7.76
N LEU A 932 -47.17 -1.41 8.46
CA LEU A 932 -45.98 -1.73 9.27
C LEU A 932 -46.35 -2.50 10.55
N GLN A 933 -47.49 -2.16 11.18
CA GLN A 933 -48.04 -2.93 12.30
C GLN A 933 -48.69 -4.23 11.82
N GLY A 934 -49.22 -4.25 10.59
CA GLY A 934 -49.68 -5.44 9.88
C GLY A 934 -48.54 -6.34 9.43
N TYR A 935 -47.35 -5.81 9.11
CA TYR A 935 -46.12 -6.56 8.84
C TYR A 935 -45.45 -7.03 10.12
N HIS A 936 -45.50 -6.25 11.21
CA HIS A 936 -45.13 -6.73 12.54
C HIS A 936 -46.03 -7.88 13.00
N ASN A 937 -47.32 -7.82 12.67
CA ASN A 937 -48.30 -8.86 13.00
C ASN A 937 -48.36 -10.01 11.95
N SER A 938 -47.91 -9.81 10.70
CA SER A 938 -47.82 -10.87 9.68
C SER A 938 -46.49 -11.61 9.76
N ILE A 939 -45.39 -10.95 10.13
CA ILE A 939 -44.18 -11.61 10.65
C ILE A 939 -44.53 -12.36 11.95
N GLY A 940 -45.43 -11.80 12.78
CA GLY A 940 -45.96 -12.44 13.98
C GLY A 940 -46.96 -13.58 13.75
N GLN A 941 -47.46 -13.81 12.53
CA GLN A 941 -48.42 -14.89 12.24
C GLN A 941 -47.94 -15.94 11.21
N GLN A 942 -46.77 -15.75 10.59
CA GLN A 942 -46.11 -16.80 9.79
C GLN A 942 -44.67 -17.16 10.21
N CYS A 943 -44.14 -16.58 11.28
CA CYS A 943 -42.99 -17.15 12.00
C CYS A 943 -43.27 -17.08 13.51
N CYS A 944 -43.90 -18.13 14.04
CA CYS A 944 -43.81 -18.43 15.47
C CYS A 944 -42.35 -18.83 15.78
N SER A 945 -41.43 -17.87 15.93
CA SER A 945 -40.10 -18.19 16.45
C SER A 945 -40.23 -18.55 17.92
N THR A 946 -40.24 -19.84 18.20
CA THR A 946 -39.90 -20.34 19.54
C THR A 946 -38.55 -19.73 19.96
N LEU A 947 -38.31 -19.57 21.26
CA LEU A 947 -37.01 -19.09 21.78
C LEU A 947 -35.84 -19.90 21.18
N ASP A 948 -36.07 -21.16 20.85
CA ASP A 948 -35.11 -22.06 20.20
C ASP A 948 -34.78 -21.64 18.75
N GLU A 949 -35.73 -21.13 17.97
CA GLU A 949 -35.47 -20.58 16.63
C GLU A 949 -34.69 -19.26 16.69
N LEU A 950 -35.00 -18.38 17.65
CA LEU A 950 -34.23 -17.16 17.89
C LEU A 950 -32.80 -17.48 18.32
N ARG A 951 -32.61 -18.45 19.21
CA ARG A 951 -31.29 -18.95 19.61
C ARG A 951 -30.52 -19.52 18.43
N ASN A 952 -31.17 -20.31 17.57
CA ASN A 952 -30.54 -20.85 16.35
C ASN A 952 -30.06 -19.75 15.39
N LEU A 953 -30.80 -18.64 15.28
CA LEU A 953 -30.40 -17.47 14.49
C LEU A 953 -29.23 -16.70 15.11
N LEU A 954 -29.15 -16.64 16.44
CA LEU A 954 -28.11 -15.92 17.19
C LEU A 954 -26.78 -16.71 17.33
N ILE A 955 -26.82 -18.04 17.21
CA ILE A 955 -25.62 -18.91 17.30
C ILE A 955 -24.58 -18.54 16.24
N SER A 956 -25.00 -18.35 14.99
CA SER A 956 -24.10 -18.05 13.87
C SER A 956 -23.31 -16.73 14.06
N PRO A 957 -23.96 -15.58 14.34
CA PRO A 957 -23.24 -14.32 14.57
C PRO A 957 -22.37 -14.36 15.84
N ILE A 958 -22.86 -14.90 16.96
CA ILE A 958 -22.07 -14.98 18.21
C ILE A 958 -20.81 -15.83 18.01
N ARG A 959 -20.93 -17.00 17.36
CA ARG A 959 -19.79 -17.88 17.05
C ARG A 959 -18.78 -17.22 16.11
N ARG A 960 -19.28 -16.49 15.11
CA ARG A 960 -18.45 -15.77 14.13
C ARG A 960 -17.70 -14.61 14.75
N TRP A 961 -18.32 -13.86 15.66
CA TRP A 961 -17.70 -12.76 16.40
C TRP A 961 -16.62 -13.25 17.36
N LEU A 962 -16.93 -14.27 18.15
CA LEU A 962 -15.96 -14.89 19.07
C LEU A 962 -14.77 -15.51 18.33
N GLY A 963 -14.97 -16.06 17.13
CA GLY A 963 -13.90 -16.64 16.32
C GLY A 963 -13.06 -15.64 15.51
N ARG A 964 -13.45 -14.36 15.45
CA ARG A 964 -12.78 -13.34 14.60
C ARG A 964 -12.15 -12.18 15.35
N VAL A 965 -12.46 -11.97 16.63
CA VAL A 965 -11.93 -10.83 17.41
C VAL A 965 -10.40 -10.79 17.41
N ASP A 966 -9.73 -11.94 17.55
CA ASP A 966 -8.26 -12.02 17.55
C ASP A 966 -7.62 -11.70 16.19
N SER A 967 -8.41 -11.64 15.13
CA SER A 967 -7.95 -11.35 13.76
C SER A 967 -8.12 -9.89 13.36
N LEU A 968 -8.76 -9.06 14.21
CA LEU A 968 -9.01 -7.66 13.91
C LEU A 968 -7.84 -6.78 14.37
N PRO A 969 -7.27 -5.95 13.49
CA PRO A 969 -6.15 -5.08 13.84
C PRO A 969 -6.59 -3.87 14.69
N SER A 970 -7.78 -3.33 14.44
CA SER A 970 -8.33 -2.14 15.11
C SER A 970 -8.94 -2.46 16.47
N TYR A 971 -8.53 -1.71 17.51
CA TYR A 971 -9.07 -1.84 18.86
C TYR A 971 -10.54 -1.39 18.95
N ILE A 972 -10.95 -0.37 18.19
CA ILE A 972 -12.33 0.11 18.16
C ILE A 972 -13.26 -0.97 17.58
N ASP A 973 -12.79 -1.73 16.59
CA ASP A 973 -13.58 -2.80 15.98
C ASP A 973 -13.75 -3.99 16.93
N ARG A 974 -12.69 -4.35 17.67
CA ARG A 974 -12.79 -5.34 18.76
C ARG A 974 -13.78 -4.90 19.82
N ARG A 975 -13.71 -3.64 20.28
CA ARG A 975 -14.66 -3.03 21.24
C ARG A 975 -16.11 -3.06 20.72
N CYS A 976 -16.34 -2.75 19.45
CA CYS A 976 -17.66 -2.85 18.82
C CYS A 976 -18.22 -4.28 18.87
N ILE A 977 -17.38 -5.26 18.53
CA ILE A 977 -17.78 -6.67 18.53
C ILE A 977 -18.10 -7.17 19.94
N ALA A 978 -17.35 -6.75 20.95
CA ALA A 978 -17.67 -7.09 22.34
C ALA A 978 -19.06 -6.58 22.76
N VAL A 979 -19.40 -5.33 22.41
CA VAL A 979 -20.73 -4.76 22.69
C VAL A 979 -21.83 -5.45 21.88
N ALA A 980 -21.57 -5.83 20.63
CA ALA A 980 -22.51 -6.57 19.81
C ALA A 980 -22.75 -7.99 20.34
N ALA A 981 -21.69 -8.68 20.76
CA ALA A 981 -21.74 -10.03 21.30
C ALA A 981 -22.58 -10.10 22.60
N ILE A 982 -22.38 -9.18 23.54
CA ILE A 982 -23.19 -9.14 24.78
C ILE A 982 -24.65 -8.79 24.49
N THR A 983 -24.89 -7.91 23.50
CA THR A 983 -26.26 -7.53 23.11
C THR A 983 -27.00 -8.71 22.47
N CYS A 984 -26.37 -9.45 21.56
CA CYS A 984 -26.97 -10.64 20.93
C CYS A 984 -27.14 -11.79 21.91
N PHE A 985 -26.15 -12.03 22.78
CA PHE A 985 -26.27 -13.00 23.85
C PHE A 985 -27.50 -12.72 24.72
N ARG A 986 -27.72 -11.43 25.04
CA ARG A 986 -28.86 -10.97 25.83
C ARG A 986 -30.22 -11.27 25.18
N GLN A 987 -30.33 -11.16 23.85
CA GLN A 987 -31.59 -11.45 23.14
C GLN A 987 -31.98 -12.94 23.15
N GLY A 988 -31.04 -13.85 23.43
CA GLY A 988 -31.29 -15.30 23.50
C GLY A 988 -31.68 -15.82 24.90
N ILE A 989 -31.85 -14.94 25.89
CA ILE A 989 -32.15 -15.33 27.27
C ILE A 989 -33.59 -15.82 27.42
N GLN A 990 -33.77 -16.84 28.27
CA GLN A 990 -35.06 -17.17 28.85
C GLN A 990 -35.21 -16.45 30.20
N SER A 991 -36.28 -15.69 30.41
CA SER A 991 -36.55 -15.06 31.70
C SER A 991 -37.00 -16.09 32.73
N TYR A 992 -36.48 -15.99 33.96
CA TYR A 992 -36.84 -16.85 35.06
C TYR A 992 -37.89 -16.17 35.95
N ASN A 993 -39.07 -16.77 36.06
CA ASN A 993 -40.11 -16.35 37.01
C ASN A 993 -39.92 -17.11 38.33
N ILE A 994 -39.20 -16.50 39.28
CA ILE A 994 -38.84 -17.10 40.58
C ILE A 994 -39.59 -16.36 41.68
N ASN A 995 -40.24 -17.10 42.59
CA ASN A 995 -40.94 -16.52 43.73
C ASN A 995 -39.98 -16.33 44.94
N ASP A 996 -40.34 -15.44 45.89
CA ASP A 996 -39.50 -15.08 47.05
C ASP A 996 -39.00 -16.28 47.89
N HIS A 997 -39.78 -17.36 47.97
CA HIS A 997 -39.37 -18.59 48.68
C HIS A 997 -38.32 -19.41 47.92
N GLN A 998 -38.30 -19.35 46.58
CA GLN A 998 -37.34 -20.05 45.73
C GLN A 998 -36.01 -19.28 45.62
N LEU A 999 -36.04 -17.95 45.79
CA LEU A 999 -34.84 -17.11 45.86
C LEU A 999 -33.93 -17.41 47.06
N LEU A 1000 -34.49 -17.99 48.13
CA LEU A 1000 -33.76 -18.38 49.34
C LEU A 1000 -33.20 -19.82 49.28
N ASP A 1001 -33.60 -20.61 48.27
CA ASP A 1001 -33.12 -21.98 48.08
C ASP A 1001 -31.94 -22.01 47.09
N VAL A 1002 -30.73 -21.90 47.64
CA VAL A 1002 -29.48 -21.89 46.86
C VAL A 1002 -29.36 -23.12 45.97
N LYS A 1003 -29.81 -24.29 46.44
CA LYS A 1003 -29.69 -25.53 45.69
C LYS A 1003 -30.64 -25.56 44.49
N TYR A 1004 -31.85 -25.01 44.64
CA TYR A 1004 -32.79 -24.83 43.54
C TYR A 1004 -32.27 -23.88 42.46
N LEU A 1005 -31.61 -22.78 42.86
CA LEU A 1005 -31.01 -21.82 41.92
C LEU A 1005 -29.79 -22.40 41.19
N GLU A 1006 -28.96 -23.19 41.88
CA GLU A 1006 -27.84 -23.92 41.26
C GLU A 1006 -28.34 -24.97 40.26
N ASP A 1007 -29.38 -25.74 40.62
CA ASP A 1007 -29.98 -26.72 39.71
C ASP A 1007 -30.61 -26.05 38.47
N LEU A 1008 -31.22 -24.87 38.61
CA LEU A 1008 -31.70 -24.08 37.47
C LEU A 1008 -30.56 -23.59 36.58
N ALA A 1009 -29.50 -23.04 37.19
CA ALA A 1009 -28.35 -22.53 36.46
C ALA A 1009 -27.63 -23.62 35.66
N VAL A 1010 -27.39 -24.79 36.28
CA VAL A 1010 -26.73 -25.95 35.63
C VAL A 1010 -27.49 -26.43 34.38
N ASN A 1011 -28.81 -26.30 34.36
CA ASN A 1011 -29.65 -26.76 33.26
C ASN A 1011 -29.88 -25.72 32.14
N ASP A 1012 -29.30 -24.51 32.24
CA ASP A 1012 -29.39 -23.49 31.19
C ASP A 1012 -28.31 -23.69 30.11
N SER A 1013 -28.69 -24.32 29.01
CA SER A 1013 -27.78 -24.61 27.89
C SER A 1013 -27.29 -23.36 27.15
N TRP A 1014 -28.05 -22.25 27.16
CA TRP A 1014 -27.66 -21.02 26.48
C TRP A 1014 -26.54 -20.29 27.24
N HIS A 1015 -26.70 -20.16 28.56
CA HIS A 1015 -25.68 -19.58 29.42
C HIS A 1015 -24.45 -20.50 29.55
N ALA A 1016 -24.64 -21.82 29.63
CA ALA A 1016 -23.54 -22.78 29.63
C ALA A 1016 -22.65 -22.70 28.38
N GLN A 1017 -23.24 -22.37 27.23
CA GLN A 1017 -22.51 -22.32 25.96
C GLN A 1017 -21.83 -20.96 25.69
N TRP A 1018 -22.47 -19.85 26.05
CA TRP A 1018 -22.06 -18.53 25.55
C TRP A 1018 -21.64 -17.51 26.62
N LEU A 1019 -21.98 -17.72 27.91
CA LEU A 1019 -21.74 -16.73 28.95
C LEU A 1019 -20.23 -16.49 29.18
N GLU A 1020 -19.45 -17.55 29.39
CA GLU A 1020 -18.00 -17.43 29.60
C GLU A 1020 -17.25 -16.89 28.37
N PRO A 1021 -17.50 -17.38 27.12
CA PRO A 1021 -16.87 -16.81 25.93
C PRO A 1021 -17.15 -15.31 25.74
N VAL A 1022 -18.39 -14.86 25.98
CA VAL A 1022 -18.76 -13.45 25.86
C VAL A 1022 -18.10 -12.61 26.96
N ILE A 1023 -18.03 -13.11 28.20
CA ILE A 1023 -17.31 -12.44 29.29
C ILE A 1023 -15.81 -12.35 29.00
N ASN A 1024 -15.20 -13.42 28.48
CA ASN A 1024 -13.79 -13.42 28.11
C ASN A 1024 -13.49 -12.38 27.01
N LEU A 1025 -14.36 -12.27 26.00
CA LEU A 1025 -14.29 -11.23 24.98
C LEU A 1025 -14.38 -9.81 25.58
N ILE A 1026 -15.31 -9.60 26.52
CA ILE A 1026 -15.44 -8.32 27.23
C ILE A 1026 -14.14 -7.96 27.98
N ILE A 1027 -13.53 -8.93 28.66
CA ILE A 1027 -12.26 -8.72 29.37
C ILE A 1027 -11.15 -8.36 28.39
N GLN A 1028 -11.04 -9.05 27.25
CA GLN A 1028 -10.02 -8.78 26.22
C GLN A 1028 -10.06 -7.33 25.72
N VAL A 1029 -11.24 -6.80 25.40
CA VAL A 1029 -11.36 -5.42 24.87
C VAL A 1029 -11.18 -4.34 25.93
N LEU A 1030 -11.29 -4.70 27.22
CA LEU A 1030 -10.98 -3.80 28.33
C LEU A 1030 -9.46 -3.66 28.57
N TYR A 1031 -8.64 -4.54 27.98
CA TYR A 1031 -7.17 -4.45 27.97
C TYR A 1031 -6.60 -3.75 26.73
N ASP A 1032 -7.44 -3.34 25.78
CA ASP A 1032 -6.99 -2.56 24.62
C ASP A 1032 -6.56 -1.14 25.06
N GLU A 1033 -5.30 -0.76 24.78
CA GLU A 1033 -4.79 0.60 25.04
C GLU A 1033 -5.37 1.61 24.04
N ASP A 1034 -5.69 2.83 24.51
CA ASP A 1034 -6.11 3.92 23.64
C ASP A 1034 -4.87 4.43 22.86
N GLU A 1035 -4.81 4.19 21.55
CA GLU A 1035 -3.76 4.80 20.72
C GLU A 1035 -3.98 6.32 20.66
N VAL A 1036 -2.94 7.09 20.98
CA VAL A 1036 -2.91 8.55 20.82
C VAL A 1036 -2.91 8.86 19.33
N PHE A 1037 -4.09 9.17 18.79
CA PHE A 1037 -4.17 9.81 17.48
C PHE A 1037 -3.47 11.17 17.58
N THR A 1038 -2.34 11.34 16.90
CA THR A 1038 -1.90 12.67 16.49
C THR A 1038 -2.96 13.18 15.52
N GLU A 1039 -3.78 14.12 15.99
CA GLU A 1039 -4.78 14.83 15.20
C GLU A 1039 -4.09 15.45 13.98
N ASP A 1040 -4.23 14.80 12.82
CA ASP A 1040 -3.94 15.42 11.54
C ASP A 1040 -5.14 16.31 11.22
N GLU A 1041 -4.94 17.63 11.14
CA GLU A 1041 -6.01 18.63 10.99
C GLU A 1041 -6.84 18.46 9.70
N ASN A 1042 -6.41 17.59 8.77
CA ASN A 1042 -7.12 17.24 7.53
C ASN A 1042 -8.05 16.01 7.64
N ILE A 1043 -8.12 15.32 8.78
CA ILE A 1043 -9.02 14.16 9.01
C ILE A 1043 -10.21 14.58 9.90
N GLN A 1044 -10.74 15.80 9.71
CA GLN A 1044 -11.93 16.25 10.45
C GLN A 1044 -13.28 15.80 9.84
N PHE A 1045 -13.30 15.08 8.72
CA PHE A 1045 -14.56 14.72 8.04
C PHE A 1045 -14.94 13.24 8.00
N TYR A 1046 -14.05 12.29 8.33
CA TYR A 1046 -14.26 10.87 7.95
C TYR A 1046 -14.30 9.83 9.07
N HIS A 1047 -14.25 10.21 10.35
CA HIS A 1047 -14.34 9.24 11.45
C HIS A 1047 -15.33 9.67 12.54
N PHE A 1048 -16.63 9.55 12.26
CA PHE A 1048 -17.64 9.49 13.33
C PHE A 1048 -17.72 8.07 13.89
N TYR A 1049 -16.71 7.67 14.66
CA TYR A 1049 -16.85 6.54 15.58
C TYR A 1049 -17.93 6.87 16.63
N PRO A 1050 -18.66 5.88 17.16
CA PRO A 1050 -19.62 6.16 18.22
C PRO A 1050 -18.85 6.67 19.43
N ILE A 1051 -19.01 7.95 19.76
CA ILE A 1051 -18.39 8.63 20.91
C ILE A 1051 -18.56 7.81 22.22
N GLY A 1052 -19.62 7.00 22.30
CA GLY A 1052 -19.91 6.13 23.45
C GLY A 1052 -19.04 4.88 23.63
N ILE A 1053 -18.07 4.57 22.76
CA ILE A 1053 -17.13 3.43 22.92
C ILE A 1053 -15.68 3.76 22.49
N SER A 1054 -15.42 4.99 22.03
CA SER A 1054 -14.11 5.40 21.52
C SER A 1054 -13.05 5.46 22.62
N THR A 1055 -13.42 5.84 23.84
CA THR A 1055 -12.54 5.82 25.01
C THR A 1055 -12.82 4.61 25.89
N LEU A 1056 -11.80 4.14 26.60
CA LEU A 1056 -11.94 3.05 27.57
C LEU A 1056 -13.03 3.35 28.63
N ASN A 1057 -13.15 4.60 29.07
CA ASN A 1057 -14.15 5.02 30.05
C ASN A 1057 -15.59 4.96 29.51
N ASN A 1058 -15.82 5.36 28.26
CA ASN A 1058 -17.14 5.26 27.63
C ASN A 1058 -17.51 3.80 27.35
N LEU A 1059 -16.53 2.99 26.93
CA LEU A 1059 -16.69 1.53 26.78
C LEU A 1059 -17.09 0.87 28.10
N LYS A 1060 -16.37 1.15 29.20
CA LYS A 1060 -16.70 0.64 30.55
C LYS A 1060 -18.14 0.99 30.93
N HIS A 1061 -18.57 2.24 30.74
CA HIS A 1061 -19.95 2.66 31.01
C HIS A 1061 -20.97 1.90 30.15
N ARG A 1062 -20.70 1.73 28.85
CA ARG A 1062 -21.59 1.00 27.94
C ARG A 1062 -21.71 -0.48 28.31
N LEU A 1063 -20.60 -1.15 28.63
CA LEU A 1063 -20.56 -2.56 29.01
C LEU A 1063 -21.26 -2.80 30.36
N ARG A 1064 -21.08 -1.91 31.35
CA ARG A 1064 -21.85 -1.97 32.62
C ARG A 1064 -23.36 -1.90 32.35
N ASN A 1065 -23.79 -1.02 31.45
CA ASN A 1065 -25.21 -0.91 31.10
C ASN A 1065 -25.76 -2.16 30.41
N GLU A 1066 -25.02 -2.77 29.48
CA GLU A 1066 -25.48 -4.01 28.84
C GLU A 1066 -25.49 -5.20 29.81
N LEU A 1067 -24.54 -5.27 30.75
CA LEU A 1067 -24.53 -6.30 31.80
C LEU A 1067 -25.70 -6.13 32.78
N ASN A 1068 -26.02 -4.89 33.18
CA ASN A 1068 -27.21 -4.61 34.01
C ASN A 1068 -28.51 -5.00 33.27
N LEU A 1069 -28.63 -4.64 31.99
CA LEU A 1069 -29.79 -5.02 31.17
C LEU A 1069 -29.89 -6.54 30.97
N TRP A 1070 -28.76 -7.25 30.90
CA TRP A 1070 -28.72 -8.71 30.90
C TRP A 1070 -29.25 -9.26 32.24
N GLN A 1071 -28.76 -8.75 33.38
CA GLN A 1071 -29.24 -9.15 34.72
C GLN A 1071 -30.76 -8.94 34.88
N ASP A 1072 -31.28 -7.80 34.41
CA ASP A 1072 -32.71 -7.48 34.45
C ASP A 1072 -33.55 -8.47 33.62
N GLN A 1073 -33.04 -8.94 32.48
CA GLN A 1073 -33.75 -9.88 31.60
C GLN A 1073 -33.74 -11.32 32.09
N VAL A 1074 -32.71 -11.73 32.84
CA VAL A 1074 -32.70 -13.03 33.53
C VAL A 1074 -33.80 -13.07 34.61
N GLY A 1075 -34.17 -11.91 35.18
CA GLY A 1075 -35.35 -11.74 36.03
C GLY A 1075 -35.05 -11.46 37.50
N CYS A 1076 -33.84 -11.78 37.99
CA CYS A 1076 -33.39 -11.39 39.33
C CYS A 1076 -31.85 -11.43 39.46
N PRO A 1077 -31.21 -10.50 40.19
CA PRO A 1077 -29.76 -10.52 40.43
C PRO A 1077 -29.23 -11.82 41.07
N THR A 1078 -30.01 -12.46 41.94
CA THR A 1078 -29.58 -13.68 42.64
C THR A 1078 -29.41 -14.87 41.68
N ILE A 1079 -30.23 -14.96 40.63
CA ILE A 1079 -30.05 -16.00 39.60
C ILE A 1079 -28.98 -15.64 38.57
N ALA A 1080 -28.79 -14.35 38.26
CA ALA A 1080 -27.67 -13.92 37.43
C ALA A 1080 -26.33 -14.25 38.11
N ASP A 1081 -26.24 -14.06 39.44
CA ASP A 1081 -25.11 -14.49 40.26
C ASP A 1081 -24.93 -16.01 40.25
N ALA A 1082 -26.00 -16.79 40.31
CA ALA A 1082 -25.94 -18.25 40.23
C ALA A 1082 -25.45 -18.72 38.84
N LEU A 1083 -25.90 -18.09 37.75
CA LEU A 1083 -25.46 -18.39 36.38
C LEU A 1083 -23.98 -18.05 36.16
N ILE A 1084 -23.52 -16.89 36.63
CA ILE A 1084 -22.09 -16.53 36.62
C ILE A 1084 -21.30 -17.53 37.48
N LYS A 1085 -21.83 -17.89 38.67
CA LYS A 1085 -21.20 -18.85 39.57
C LYS A 1085 -21.08 -20.26 39.00
N CYS A 1086 -22.01 -20.66 38.14
CA CYS A 1086 -22.06 -21.96 37.54
C CYS A 1086 -21.18 -22.06 36.27
N HIS A 1087 -21.18 -21.03 35.42
CA HIS A 1087 -20.69 -21.15 34.04
C HIS A 1087 -19.46 -20.33 33.68
N VAL A 1088 -18.93 -19.50 34.59
CA VAL A 1088 -17.79 -18.61 34.30
C VAL A 1088 -16.63 -18.92 35.23
N ASP A 1089 -15.40 -19.11 34.76
CA ASP A 1089 -14.25 -19.35 35.65
C ASP A 1089 -14.10 -18.28 36.76
N PRO A 1090 -13.85 -18.66 38.04
CA PRO A 1090 -13.70 -17.71 39.15
C PRO A 1090 -12.63 -16.63 38.91
N ALA A 1091 -11.55 -16.92 38.18
CA ALA A 1091 -10.51 -15.96 37.84
C ALA A 1091 -11.00 -14.90 36.85
N LEU A 1092 -11.83 -15.29 35.86
CA LEU A 1092 -12.42 -14.36 34.90
C LEU A 1092 -13.42 -13.41 35.57
N ARG A 1093 -14.16 -13.88 36.59
CA ARG A 1093 -15.07 -13.02 37.37
C ARG A 1093 -14.33 -11.92 38.12
N VAL A 1094 -13.25 -12.29 38.82
CA VAL A 1094 -12.40 -11.33 39.54
C VAL A 1094 -11.75 -10.35 38.57
N GLN A 1095 -11.33 -10.80 37.38
CA GLN A 1095 -10.79 -9.92 36.35
C GLN A 1095 -11.83 -8.96 35.79
N LEU A 1096 -13.04 -9.43 35.46
CA LEU A 1096 -14.14 -8.60 34.98
C LEU A 1096 -14.52 -7.53 36.01
N GLU A 1097 -14.66 -7.91 37.28
CA GLU A 1097 -14.97 -6.98 38.38
C GLU A 1097 -13.84 -5.96 38.59
N CYS A 1098 -12.57 -6.39 38.59
CA CYS A 1098 -11.44 -5.48 38.69
C CYS A 1098 -11.41 -4.46 37.54
N GLN A 1099 -11.56 -4.93 36.29
CA GLN A 1099 -11.47 -4.05 35.11
C GLN A 1099 -12.67 -3.11 34.99
N LEU A 1100 -13.87 -3.60 35.31
CA LEU A 1100 -15.07 -2.77 35.30
C LEU A 1100 -15.16 -1.84 36.51
N ASN A 1101 -14.46 -2.06 37.63
CA ASN A 1101 -14.55 -1.20 38.82
C ASN A 1101 -13.29 -0.37 39.11
N GLN A 1102 -12.20 -0.54 38.35
CA GLN A 1102 -11.07 0.39 38.36
C GLN A 1102 -11.54 1.78 37.93
N SER A 1103 -11.66 2.69 38.90
CA SER A 1103 -11.66 4.12 38.68
C SER A 1103 -10.25 4.56 38.31
N GLU A 1104 -10.09 5.30 37.21
CA GLU A 1104 -8.92 6.17 37.03
C GLU A 1104 -8.99 7.34 38.01
#